data_AF-A0A1V2QKB9-F1
#
_entry.id   AF-A0A1V2QKB9-F1
#
_cell.length_a   1.000
_cell.length_b   1.000
_cell.length_c   1.000
_cell.angle_alpha   90.00
_cell.angle_beta   90.00
_cell.angle_gamma   90.00
#
_symmetry.space_group_name_H-M   'P 1'
#
loop_
_entity.id
_entity.type
_entity.pdbx_description
1 polymer ?
#
loop_
_entity_poly.entity_id
_entity_poly.type
_entity_poly.pdbx_seq_one_letter_code
_entity_poly.pdbx_strand_id
1 'polypeptide(L)'
;MARRCLIIANQHYQDPAFDELPGAAEDAAALAGVLTRPEIGDFEVDVLSDAAAPAIRRAIESFFRQADRGDLLWLHLSCHGMKNRDNRLFLVATDTEKDYLASTGIDCTFLGDQVEGSRCNQVVVFLDCCYSGAFNRGFRTRAGQETVDVGEALGGRGRVVITASNALQFSHESVVTSRSAAEPSIFTQSIVDGLGTGAADLDNDGRISIDELYEYVHQRVRERLPNQTPTLSVSSAEGTLYVARSSRYVASGLPPEIAQGLHSPLSWQRIGVIHELENLLGSRHEAVRKAARGALARLIADQDSTVAAQARRMWYSRGLGEPPAVRPDTLAPGGNLTYIAGIDFGTTNSSVAVFDNGECRIVPNSVGERFTPSVAALTASGEWLVGEPAKRQAVTNAARTFSSTKLKLGTDWVAYVNDRRFTAEDIAAVILRKLKADAENYLQGTITDVVLTVPAYFDLGQRQATVGAAERAGLNVMRVVAEPTAAAMAYGMTPRQEHVVLVFDLGGGTFDVSLLEISDYSDQPDESEIGVVEVKATSGDNHLGGDTWDERIVDWLVQRFTTAHGVNLRTDAAAMRRVREAAENAKIELSSTRLTSITLPYIAPGADRDPLSLHESLSRDRFQAMTADLVERAERPIFAVLKDAEVKIEDVDDVVLVGGATRMPAIGDLVQRLTGKPPRRGLIPDGVAVGAAIQGSILHGLTKNVLLLDVTPLSLGIETTGGIFTKLIERNTTIPTKRSEIFGTAVEGQTTVRVAVHQGEQELARHNPKMAVLELTGILPDNAGAPRIEVTIDVDANGIAHVTAKDLGSGKETAVTITADTVRAAAAVPSDPNLVVKHVSPPGSQPVDLRKLMQSNQDST
;
A
#
# COMPACT_ATOMS: atom_id res chain seq x y z
N MET A 1 35.81 32.57 -3.55
CA MET A 1 35.80 31.16 -3.17
C MET A 1 35.55 30.40 -4.45
N ALA A 2 36.63 29.98 -5.11
CA ALA A 2 36.54 29.15 -6.30
C ALA A 2 36.36 27.68 -5.87
N ARG A 3 35.67 26.89 -6.69
CA ARG A 3 35.63 25.43 -6.54
C ARG A 3 36.48 24.87 -7.66
N ARG A 4 37.57 24.18 -7.32
CA ARG A 4 38.55 23.70 -8.29
C ARG A 4 38.68 22.20 -8.17
N CYS A 5 38.69 21.53 -9.31
CA CYS A 5 38.78 20.08 -9.39
C CYS A 5 39.95 19.69 -10.29
N LEU A 6 40.78 18.76 -9.84
CA LEU A 6 41.77 18.08 -10.67
C LEU A 6 41.41 16.59 -10.69
N ILE A 7 41.19 16.05 -11.88
CA ILE A 7 40.95 14.63 -12.12
C ILE A 7 42.16 14.07 -12.86
N ILE A 8 42.80 13.05 -12.32
CA ILE A 8 43.93 12.36 -12.95
C ILE A 8 43.49 10.91 -13.21
N ALA A 9 43.52 10.50 -14.47
CA ALA A 9 43.05 9.20 -14.89
C ALA A 9 44.00 8.55 -15.89
N ASN A 10 44.61 7.42 -15.52
CA ASN A 10 45.51 6.69 -16.40
C ASN A 10 44.91 5.34 -16.77
N GLN A 11 44.70 5.17 -18.07
CA GLN A 11 44.20 3.98 -18.73
C GLN A 11 45.33 3.13 -19.30
N HIS A 12 46.36 3.75 -19.89
CA HIS A 12 47.43 3.05 -20.60
C HIS A 12 48.77 3.12 -19.86
N TYR A 13 49.49 2.00 -19.79
CA TYR A 13 50.77 1.88 -19.07
C TYR A 13 51.87 1.34 -19.99
N GLN A 14 53.08 1.89 -19.89
CA GLN A 14 54.22 1.46 -20.72
C GLN A 14 54.87 0.17 -20.22
N ASP A 15 54.88 -0.05 -18.91
CA ASP A 15 55.38 -1.29 -18.32
C ASP A 15 54.29 -2.38 -18.42
N PRO A 16 54.58 -3.51 -19.11
CA PRO A 16 53.59 -4.58 -19.32
C PRO A 16 53.17 -5.30 -18.04
N ALA A 17 53.80 -5.01 -16.90
CA ALA A 17 53.39 -5.57 -15.61
C ALA A 17 52.14 -4.91 -15.00
N PHE A 18 51.64 -3.83 -15.60
CA PHE A 18 50.38 -3.18 -15.22
C PHE A 18 49.33 -3.37 -16.33
N ASP A 19 48.17 -3.91 -15.97
CA ASP A 19 47.06 -4.05 -16.90
C ASP A 19 46.47 -2.69 -17.28
N GLU A 20 45.91 -2.56 -18.49
CA GLU A 20 45.17 -1.35 -18.88
C GLU A 20 43.89 -1.18 -18.06
N LEU A 21 43.48 0.08 -17.85
CA LEU A 21 42.26 0.46 -17.12
C LEU A 21 41.26 1.16 -18.06
N PRO A 22 40.59 0.44 -18.97
CA PRO A 22 39.80 1.03 -20.06
C PRO A 22 38.67 1.97 -19.60
N GLY A 23 38.07 1.72 -18.43
CA GLY A 23 37.02 2.58 -17.87
C GLY A 23 37.54 3.90 -17.25
N ALA A 24 38.84 4.06 -17.01
CA ALA A 24 39.36 5.22 -16.26
C ALA A 24 39.12 6.57 -16.96
N ALA A 25 39.23 6.61 -18.30
CA ALA A 25 38.96 7.81 -19.08
C ALA A 25 37.46 8.17 -19.10
N GLU A 26 36.59 7.16 -19.20
CA GLU A 26 35.14 7.34 -19.21
C GLU A 26 34.63 7.79 -17.83
N ASP A 27 35.13 7.18 -16.75
CA ASP A 27 34.85 7.56 -15.37
C ASP A 27 35.25 9.01 -15.10
N ALA A 28 36.43 9.42 -15.58
CA ALA A 28 36.93 10.78 -15.45
C ALA A 28 36.06 11.79 -16.21
N ALA A 29 35.62 11.44 -17.43
CA ALA A 29 34.73 12.28 -18.22
C ALA A 29 33.34 12.43 -17.57
N ALA A 30 32.78 11.34 -17.04
CA ALA A 30 31.50 11.34 -16.34
C ALA A 30 31.54 12.19 -15.06
N LEU A 31 32.60 12.03 -14.25
CA LEU A 31 32.80 12.84 -13.06
C LEU A 31 33.04 14.32 -13.38
N ALA A 32 33.85 14.63 -14.39
CA ALA A 32 34.03 15.99 -14.86
C ALA A 32 32.70 16.61 -15.31
N GLY A 33 31.87 15.83 -16.01
CA GLY A 33 30.55 16.25 -16.46
C GLY A 33 29.63 16.67 -15.33
N VAL A 34 29.58 15.90 -14.23
CA VAL A 34 28.74 16.25 -13.07
C VAL A 34 29.32 17.41 -12.26
N LEU A 35 30.64 17.44 -12.06
CA LEU A 35 31.28 18.48 -11.25
C LEU A 35 31.30 19.86 -11.93
N THR A 36 31.35 19.92 -13.26
CA THR A 36 31.36 21.19 -14.02
C THR A 36 29.99 21.87 -14.04
N ARG A 37 28.89 21.11 -13.87
CA ARG A 37 27.53 21.65 -13.95
C ARG A 37 27.28 22.72 -12.87
N PRO A 38 26.97 23.98 -13.23
CA PRO A 38 26.81 25.09 -12.27
C PRO A 38 25.70 24.85 -11.22
N GLU A 39 24.71 24.04 -11.57
CA GLU A 39 23.57 23.69 -10.72
C GLU A 39 23.86 22.52 -9.77
N ILE A 40 24.96 21.79 -9.95
CA ILE A 40 25.37 20.65 -9.10
C ILE A 40 26.71 20.93 -8.42
N GLY A 41 27.80 20.85 -9.19
CA GLY A 41 29.18 20.95 -8.67
C GLY A 41 29.78 22.35 -8.78
N ASP A 42 29.54 23.09 -9.86
CA ASP A 42 30.13 24.43 -10.10
C ASP A 42 31.67 24.45 -9.93
N PHE A 43 32.35 23.37 -10.29
CA PHE A 43 33.80 23.26 -10.26
C PHE A 43 34.42 23.67 -11.59
N GLU A 44 35.55 24.37 -11.52
CA GLU A 44 36.52 24.44 -12.62
C GLU A 44 37.30 23.11 -12.63
N VAL A 45 37.05 22.26 -13.63
CA VAL A 45 37.61 20.89 -13.69
C VAL A 45 38.74 20.81 -14.71
N ASP A 46 39.94 20.46 -14.25
CA ASP A 46 41.07 20.05 -15.07
C ASP A 46 41.17 18.52 -15.10
N VAL A 47 41.21 17.93 -16.29
CA VAL A 47 41.40 16.47 -16.47
C VAL A 47 42.77 16.19 -17.08
N LEU A 48 43.55 15.36 -16.41
CA LEU A 48 44.85 14.89 -16.88
C LEU A 48 44.78 13.38 -17.14
N SER A 49 44.74 13.02 -18.41
CA SER A 49 44.63 11.63 -18.86
C SER A 49 45.97 11.07 -19.35
N ASP A 50 46.25 9.80 -19.03
CA ASP A 50 47.43 9.06 -19.50
C ASP A 50 48.76 9.81 -19.35
N ALA A 51 48.95 10.44 -18.20
CA ALA A 51 50.11 11.26 -17.93
C ALA A 51 51.26 10.51 -17.25
N ALA A 52 52.48 10.91 -17.62
CA ALA A 52 53.72 10.48 -16.98
C ALA A 52 53.87 11.10 -15.58
N ALA A 53 54.63 10.45 -14.71
CA ALA A 53 54.78 10.84 -13.30
C ALA A 53 55.25 12.29 -13.09
N PRO A 54 56.19 12.85 -13.87
CA PRO A 54 56.59 14.26 -13.73
C PRO A 54 55.44 15.23 -14.02
N ALA A 55 54.59 14.91 -15.00
CA ALA A 55 53.45 15.75 -15.37
C ALA A 55 52.38 15.73 -14.27
N ILE A 56 52.07 14.54 -13.74
CA ILE A 56 51.12 14.39 -12.63
C ILE A 56 51.62 15.13 -11.38
N ARG A 57 52.90 14.95 -10.98
CA ARG A 57 53.47 15.67 -9.82
C ARG A 57 53.34 17.18 -9.97
N ARG A 58 53.67 17.71 -11.15
CA ARG A 58 53.56 19.15 -11.44
C ARG A 58 52.11 19.64 -11.39
N ALA A 59 51.17 18.84 -11.91
CA ALA A 59 49.75 19.18 -11.88
C ALA A 59 49.22 19.25 -10.44
N ILE A 60 49.52 18.23 -9.62
CA ILE A 60 49.13 18.20 -8.19
C ILE A 60 49.75 19.39 -7.44
N GLU A 61 51.06 19.65 -7.61
CA GLU A 61 51.70 20.80 -6.95
C GLU A 61 51.05 22.12 -7.37
N SER A 62 50.80 22.30 -8.68
CA SER A 62 50.19 23.53 -9.20
C SER A 62 48.77 23.72 -8.67
N PHE A 63 47.97 22.65 -8.62
CA PHE A 63 46.59 22.65 -8.14
C PHE A 63 46.50 23.14 -6.69
N PHE A 64 47.30 22.58 -5.78
CA PHE A 64 47.28 22.99 -4.38
C PHE A 64 47.95 24.35 -4.14
N ARG A 65 48.98 24.70 -4.92
CA ARG A 65 49.72 25.96 -4.75
C ARG A 65 48.95 27.19 -5.21
N GLN A 66 48.10 27.04 -6.22
CA GLN A 66 47.30 28.13 -6.77
C GLN A 66 45.99 28.36 -5.99
N ALA A 67 45.66 27.54 -5.00
CA ALA A 67 44.43 27.65 -4.24
C ALA A 67 44.48 28.72 -3.16
N ASP A 68 43.40 29.49 -3.04
CA ASP A 68 43.20 30.44 -1.95
C ASP A 68 42.60 29.76 -0.71
N ARG A 69 42.71 30.42 0.45
CA ARG A 69 42.29 29.86 1.75
C ARG A 69 40.82 29.48 1.84
N GLY A 70 39.96 30.14 1.06
CA GLY A 70 38.51 29.95 1.05
C GLY A 70 38.00 29.16 -0.16
N ASP A 71 38.88 28.58 -0.97
CA ASP A 71 38.46 27.72 -2.07
C ASP A 71 37.98 26.36 -1.57
N LEU A 72 37.29 25.60 -2.43
CA LEU A 72 37.02 24.18 -2.22
C LEU A 72 37.78 23.39 -3.27
N LEU A 73 38.68 22.52 -2.82
CA LEU A 73 39.49 21.68 -3.71
C LEU A 73 38.96 20.26 -3.75
N TRP A 74 38.77 19.74 -4.96
CA TRP A 74 38.46 18.34 -5.24
C TRP A 74 39.62 17.72 -6.03
N LEU A 75 40.25 16.67 -5.52
CA LEU A 75 41.25 15.90 -6.25
C LEU A 75 40.76 14.45 -6.43
N HIS A 76 40.60 14.00 -7.66
CA HIS A 76 40.21 12.62 -7.98
C HIS A 76 41.33 11.89 -8.70
N LEU A 77 41.71 10.72 -8.21
CA LEU A 77 42.79 9.90 -8.77
C LEU A 77 42.25 8.52 -9.14
N SER A 78 42.26 8.19 -10.43
CA SER A 78 41.89 6.88 -10.98
C SER A 78 43.07 6.27 -11.73
N CYS A 79 43.81 5.39 -11.06
CA CYS A 79 45.02 4.74 -11.59
C CYS A 79 45.35 3.48 -10.78
N HIS A 80 46.38 2.72 -11.18
CA HIS A 80 46.89 1.64 -10.33
C HIS A 80 47.59 2.19 -9.08
N GLY A 81 47.43 1.48 -7.96
CA GLY A 81 48.18 1.69 -6.73
C GLY A 81 49.05 0.48 -6.44
N MET A 82 50.33 0.69 -6.15
CA MET A 82 51.27 -0.39 -5.86
C MET A 82 52.11 -0.08 -4.63
N LYS A 83 52.26 -1.07 -3.74
CA LYS A 83 53.16 -0.96 -2.60
C LYS A 83 54.55 -1.48 -2.92
N ASN A 84 55.58 -0.78 -2.46
CA ASN A 84 56.93 -1.31 -2.47
C ASN A 84 57.15 -2.31 -1.31
N ARG A 85 58.35 -2.91 -1.22
CA ARG A 85 58.72 -3.86 -0.16
C ARG A 85 58.67 -3.27 1.25
N ASP A 86 58.82 -1.95 1.38
CA ASP A 86 58.71 -1.23 2.65
C ASP A 86 57.25 -0.83 2.97
N ASN A 87 56.28 -1.37 2.23
CA ASN A 87 54.84 -1.12 2.38
C ASN A 87 54.44 0.35 2.13
N ARG A 88 55.28 1.12 1.41
CA ARG A 88 54.97 2.48 0.93
C ARG A 88 54.12 2.40 -0.33
N LEU A 89 53.02 3.15 -0.37
CA LEU A 89 52.10 3.19 -1.50
C LEU A 89 52.60 4.19 -2.56
N PHE A 90 52.61 3.75 -3.82
CA PHE A 90 52.89 4.55 -5.00
C PHE A 90 51.69 4.53 -5.93
N LEU A 91 51.34 5.69 -6.49
CA LEU A 91 50.42 5.83 -7.61
C LEU A 91 51.20 5.58 -8.91
N VAL A 92 50.65 4.74 -9.77
CA VAL A 92 51.27 4.31 -11.02
C VAL A 92 50.90 5.31 -12.12
N ALA A 93 51.91 5.94 -12.71
CA ALA A 93 51.80 6.79 -13.88
C ALA A 93 52.07 5.99 -15.17
N THR A 94 51.89 6.59 -16.35
CA THR A 94 52.05 5.86 -17.62
C THR A 94 53.49 5.38 -17.87
N ASP A 95 54.49 6.09 -17.36
CA ASP A 95 55.92 5.78 -17.41
C ASP A 95 56.44 5.07 -16.14
N THR A 96 55.56 4.60 -15.27
CA THR A 96 55.97 3.91 -14.04
C THR A 96 56.41 2.48 -14.34
N GLU A 97 57.67 2.18 -14.05
CA GLU A 97 58.21 0.82 -14.04
C GLU A 97 58.01 0.11 -12.68
N LYS A 98 57.54 -1.15 -12.70
CA LYS A 98 57.20 -1.96 -11.51
C LYS A 98 58.38 -2.19 -10.57
N ASP A 99 59.57 -2.39 -11.12
CA ASP A 99 60.79 -2.64 -10.33
C ASP A 99 61.47 -1.36 -9.84
N TYR A 100 61.05 -0.19 -10.35
CA TYR A 100 61.67 1.11 -10.09
C TYR A 100 60.68 2.15 -9.52
N LEU A 101 59.65 1.70 -8.78
CA LEU A 101 58.59 2.55 -8.21
C LEU A 101 59.09 3.82 -7.51
N ALA A 102 60.22 3.76 -6.81
CA ALA A 102 60.78 4.91 -6.10
C ALA A 102 61.25 6.05 -7.04
N SER A 103 61.72 5.71 -8.24
CA SER A 103 62.21 6.67 -9.23
C SER A 103 61.14 7.06 -10.26
N THR A 104 60.26 6.13 -10.62
CA THR A 104 59.31 6.30 -11.73
C THR A 104 57.87 6.48 -11.26
N GLY A 105 57.50 5.94 -10.08
CA GLY A 105 56.17 6.07 -9.49
C GLY A 105 55.99 7.32 -8.64
N ILE A 106 54.75 7.63 -8.29
CA ILE A 106 54.41 8.80 -7.45
C ILE A 106 54.15 8.33 -6.04
N ASP A 107 55.08 8.65 -5.13
CA ASP A 107 54.91 8.32 -3.72
C ASP A 107 53.70 9.04 -3.13
N CYS A 108 52.81 8.29 -2.46
CA CYS A 108 51.67 8.87 -1.78
C CYS A 108 52.04 9.83 -0.64
N THR A 109 53.26 9.78 -0.09
CA THR A 109 53.71 10.81 0.87
C THR A 109 53.81 12.18 0.22
N PHE A 110 54.23 12.26 -1.05
CA PHE A 110 54.23 13.52 -1.79
C PHE A 110 52.83 14.11 -1.87
N LEU A 111 51.81 13.28 -2.18
CA LEU A 111 50.43 13.74 -2.21
C LEU A 111 49.94 14.19 -0.83
N GLY A 112 50.24 13.42 0.21
CA GLY A 112 49.96 13.80 1.60
C GLY A 112 50.57 15.17 1.97
N ASP A 113 51.85 15.40 1.61
CA ASP A 113 52.54 16.66 1.84
C ASP A 113 51.87 17.84 1.11
N GLN A 114 51.35 17.63 -0.11
CA GLN A 114 50.62 18.67 -0.84
C GLN A 114 49.27 18.99 -0.19
N VAL A 115 48.53 17.98 0.26
CA VAL A 115 47.24 18.16 0.97
C VAL A 115 47.46 18.85 2.31
N GLU A 116 48.45 18.40 3.09
CA GLU A 116 48.79 18.97 4.40
C GLU A 116 49.36 20.39 4.28
N GLY A 117 50.18 20.64 3.26
CA GLY A 117 50.81 21.92 2.95
C GLY A 117 49.90 22.93 2.25
N SER A 118 48.72 22.52 1.79
CA SER A 118 47.78 23.41 1.11
C SER A 118 47.32 24.55 2.02
N ARG A 119 47.29 25.77 1.48
CA ARG A 119 46.73 26.96 2.16
C ARG A 119 45.21 26.92 2.24
N CYS A 120 44.58 26.06 1.44
CA CYS A 120 43.15 25.86 1.42
C CYS A 120 42.68 25.06 2.65
N ASN A 121 41.59 25.51 3.25
CA ASN A 121 40.99 24.90 4.44
C ASN A 121 39.86 23.90 4.12
N GLN A 122 39.54 23.69 2.85
CA GLN A 122 38.48 22.79 2.37
C GLN A 122 39.03 21.94 1.23
N VAL A 123 39.48 20.73 1.54
CA VAL A 123 40.11 19.83 0.57
C VAL A 123 39.43 18.47 0.64
N VAL A 124 39.04 17.92 -0.50
CA VAL A 124 38.50 16.57 -0.64
C VAL A 124 39.33 15.80 -1.66
N VAL A 125 39.82 14.62 -1.27
CA VAL A 125 40.63 13.74 -2.11
C VAL A 125 39.95 12.38 -2.25
N PHE A 126 39.76 11.93 -3.47
CA PHE A 126 39.21 10.62 -3.80
C PHE A 126 40.30 9.76 -4.45
N LEU A 127 40.55 8.58 -3.86
CA LEU A 127 41.56 7.62 -4.33
C LEU A 127 40.88 6.35 -4.84
N ASP A 128 40.71 6.27 -6.16
CA ASP A 128 40.19 5.10 -6.87
C ASP A 128 41.35 4.25 -7.42
N CYS A 129 42.09 3.64 -6.50
CA CYS A 129 43.20 2.75 -6.81
C CYS A 129 43.30 1.59 -5.81
N CYS A 130 43.93 0.49 -6.25
CA CYS A 130 44.24 -0.66 -5.41
C CYS A 130 45.11 -0.25 -4.20
N TYR A 131 44.84 -0.82 -3.03
CA TYR A 131 45.55 -0.53 -1.78
C TYR A 131 45.45 0.92 -1.28
N SER A 132 44.51 1.71 -1.82
CA SER A 132 44.29 3.11 -1.44
C SER A 132 44.09 3.31 0.06
N GLY A 133 43.50 2.37 0.78
CA GLY A 133 43.36 2.44 2.25
C GLY A 133 44.68 2.48 3.02
N ALA A 134 45.81 2.13 2.41
CA ALA A 134 47.13 2.28 3.01
C ALA A 134 47.61 3.75 3.06
N PHE A 135 47.00 4.63 2.25
CA PHE A 135 47.22 6.08 2.28
C PHE A 135 46.87 6.66 3.66
N ASN A 136 45.78 6.19 4.26
CA ASN A 136 45.25 6.72 5.53
C ASN A 136 46.18 6.47 6.74
N ARG A 137 47.10 5.49 6.66
CA ARG A 137 48.11 5.26 7.72
C ARG A 137 49.26 6.29 7.71
N GLY A 138 49.48 6.96 6.58
CA GLY A 138 50.52 8.00 6.42
C GLY A 138 49.99 9.43 6.61
N PHE A 139 48.67 9.61 6.56
CA PHE A 139 48.00 10.90 6.81
C PHE A 139 47.98 11.18 8.32
N ARG A 140 48.58 12.30 8.76
CA ARG A 140 48.73 12.60 10.20
C ARG A 140 47.39 12.99 10.84
N THR A 141 46.57 12.01 11.20
CA THR A 141 45.46 12.23 12.13
C THR A 141 46.02 12.62 13.49
N ARG A 142 45.45 13.64 14.14
CA ARG A 142 45.78 13.96 15.54
C ARG A 142 45.58 12.68 16.35
N ALA A 143 46.61 12.25 17.05
CA ALA A 143 46.64 10.98 17.78
C ALA A 143 45.37 10.79 18.63
N GLY A 144 44.63 9.70 18.37
CA GLY A 144 43.64 9.17 19.32
C GLY A 144 42.23 8.81 18.83
N GLN A 145 41.89 8.88 17.53
CA GLN A 145 40.56 8.46 17.06
C GLN A 145 40.65 7.55 15.84
N GLU A 146 40.65 6.22 16.07
CA GLU A 146 40.11 5.28 15.10
C GLU A 146 38.58 5.25 15.32
N THR A 147 37.81 5.50 14.26
CA THR A 147 36.35 5.70 14.22
C THR A 147 35.89 7.03 14.85
N VAL A 148 35.46 7.98 14.00
CA VAL A 148 34.78 9.21 14.43
C VAL A 148 33.28 8.97 14.33
N ASP A 149 32.61 9.09 15.47
CA ASP A 149 31.15 9.09 15.63
C ASP A 149 30.58 10.34 14.94
N VAL A 150 29.69 10.17 13.96
CA VAL A 150 29.18 11.24 13.06
C VAL A 150 28.04 11.99 13.75
N GLY A 151 28.34 12.59 14.91
CA GLY A 151 27.33 13.12 15.83
C GLY A 151 27.31 14.63 16.03
N GLU A 152 28.25 15.41 15.46
CA GLU A 152 28.25 16.86 15.64
C GLU A 152 28.41 17.59 14.32
N ALA A 153 27.44 18.45 14.00
CA ALA A 153 27.51 19.40 12.89
C ALA A 153 28.67 20.37 13.13
N LEU A 154 29.68 20.29 12.27
CA LEU A 154 30.85 21.13 12.37
C LEU A 154 30.69 22.40 11.46
N GLY A 155 31.51 23.47 11.57
CA GLY A 155 31.38 24.77 10.83
C GLY A 155 32.06 25.01 9.44
N GLY A 156 31.79 24.21 8.41
CA GLY A 156 32.26 24.33 7.01
C GLY A 156 33.70 23.98 6.56
N ARG A 157 34.70 23.57 7.37
CA ARG A 157 36.12 23.37 6.94
C ARG A 157 36.69 21.99 7.27
N GLY A 158 37.64 21.49 6.49
CA GLY A 158 38.29 20.20 6.73
C GLY A 158 39.08 19.67 5.52
N ARG A 159 39.98 18.70 5.77
CA ARG A 159 40.68 17.93 4.73
C ARG A 159 40.21 16.48 4.80
N VAL A 160 39.55 16.03 3.76
CA VAL A 160 38.86 14.74 3.69
C VAL A 160 39.52 13.88 2.62
N VAL A 161 39.76 12.61 2.92
CA VAL A 161 40.26 11.61 2.00
C VAL A 161 39.31 10.43 2.00
N ILE A 162 38.77 10.08 0.83
CA ILE A 162 37.91 8.90 0.63
C ILE A 162 38.64 7.93 -0.29
N THR A 163 38.81 6.70 0.16
CA THR A 163 39.50 5.64 -0.60
C THR A 163 38.51 4.59 -1.07
N ALA A 164 38.74 4.03 -2.25
CA ALA A 164 37.90 2.99 -2.81
C ALA A 164 38.05 1.62 -2.10
N SER A 165 39.16 1.40 -1.37
CA SER A 165 39.48 0.13 -0.69
C SER A 165 40.12 0.33 0.69
N ASN A 166 40.18 -0.74 1.50
CA ASN A 166 40.81 -0.76 2.82
C ASN A 166 42.31 -1.13 2.78
N ALA A 167 43.02 -1.03 3.91
CA ALA A 167 44.49 -1.20 3.98
C ALA A 167 45.01 -2.65 4.02
N LEU A 168 44.13 -3.63 4.31
CA LEU A 168 44.49 -5.00 4.74
C LEU A 168 44.22 -6.10 3.71
N GLN A 169 43.64 -5.78 2.55
CA GLN A 169 43.36 -6.78 1.54
C GLN A 169 44.66 -7.35 0.93
N PHE A 170 44.98 -8.59 1.32
CA PHE A 170 46.01 -9.43 0.70
C PHE A 170 45.44 -10.09 -0.55
N SER A 171 46.15 -9.91 -1.66
CA SER A 171 46.11 -10.82 -2.81
C SER A 171 46.85 -12.11 -2.43
N HIS A 172 46.10 -13.19 -2.24
CA HIS A 172 46.61 -14.53 -2.55
C HIS A 172 45.99 -14.93 -3.88
N GLU A 173 46.87 -15.26 -4.83
CA GLU A 173 46.62 -15.71 -6.19
C GLU A 173 45.29 -16.46 -6.34
N SER A 174 44.37 -15.86 -7.08
CA SER A 174 43.61 -16.45 -8.20
C SER A 174 42.48 -15.49 -8.55
N VAL A 175 42.58 -14.86 -9.73
CA VAL A 175 41.47 -14.20 -10.43
C VAL A 175 40.98 -12.88 -9.82
N VAL A 176 41.76 -11.82 -9.98
CA VAL A 176 41.16 -10.60 -10.57
C VAL A 176 41.66 -10.58 -12.01
N THR A 177 41.22 -11.58 -12.79
CA THR A 177 41.38 -11.53 -14.22
C THR A 177 40.44 -10.45 -14.74
N SER A 178 40.98 -9.57 -15.57
CA SER A 178 40.26 -8.74 -16.53
C SER A 178 39.19 -7.82 -15.93
N ARG A 179 39.50 -6.52 -15.82
CA ARG A 179 38.54 -5.56 -16.41
C ARG A 179 38.46 -5.96 -17.88
N SER A 180 37.41 -6.70 -18.27
CA SER A 180 37.08 -6.81 -19.68
C SER A 180 36.82 -5.39 -20.22
N ALA A 181 37.09 -5.17 -21.50
CA ALA A 181 37.01 -3.86 -22.12
C ALA A 181 35.71 -3.13 -21.74
N ALA A 182 35.87 -1.92 -21.18
CA ALA A 182 34.83 -0.92 -20.88
C ALA A 182 33.87 -1.16 -19.69
N GLU A 183 34.30 -1.80 -18.58
CA GLU A 183 33.54 -1.70 -17.33
C GLU A 183 34.00 -0.51 -16.45
N PRO A 184 33.10 0.43 -16.11
CA PRO A 184 33.40 1.62 -15.31
C PRO A 184 33.66 1.27 -13.84
N SER A 185 34.43 2.11 -13.15
CA SER A 185 34.68 1.93 -11.71
C SER A 185 33.40 2.10 -10.91
N ILE A 186 33.02 1.07 -10.16
CA ILE A 186 31.83 1.11 -9.29
C ILE A 186 31.96 2.21 -8.23
N PHE A 187 33.17 2.51 -7.75
CA PHE A 187 33.41 3.58 -6.80
C PHE A 187 33.20 4.97 -7.43
N THR A 188 33.84 5.24 -8.57
CA THR A 188 33.69 6.54 -9.25
C THR A 188 32.27 6.72 -9.79
N GLN A 189 31.66 5.66 -10.35
CA GLN A 189 30.28 5.69 -10.82
C GLN A 189 29.28 5.99 -9.70
N SER A 190 29.49 5.45 -8.49
CA SER A 190 28.62 5.75 -7.35
C SER A 190 28.69 7.24 -6.96
N ILE A 191 29.87 7.86 -7.06
CA ILE A 191 30.01 9.31 -6.84
C ILE A 191 29.25 10.10 -7.92
N VAL A 192 29.44 9.72 -9.18
CA VAL A 192 28.75 10.35 -10.33
C VAL A 192 27.23 10.25 -10.19
N ASP A 193 26.72 9.06 -9.86
CA ASP A 193 25.28 8.82 -9.70
C ASP A 193 24.71 9.60 -8.51
N GLY A 194 25.39 9.56 -7.36
CA GLY A 194 24.96 10.24 -6.14
C GLY A 194 24.85 11.75 -6.32
N LEU A 195 25.86 12.36 -6.95
CA LEU A 195 25.89 13.79 -7.26
C LEU A 195 24.93 14.15 -8.41
N GLY A 196 24.95 13.38 -9.49
CA GLY A 196 24.24 13.70 -10.74
C GLY A 196 22.72 13.57 -10.63
N THR A 197 22.26 12.63 -9.81
CA THR A 197 20.81 12.40 -9.56
C THR A 197 20.29 13.12 -8.31
N GLY A 198 21.19 13.68 -7.49
CA GLY A 198 20.87 14.21 -6.16
C GLY A 198 20.51 13.15 -5.13
N ALA A 199 20.74 11.86 -5.40
CA ALA A 199 20.43 10.77 -4.47
C ALA A 199 21.32 10.74 -3.22
N ALA A 200 22.45 11.43 -3.26
CA ALA A 200 23.33 11.59 -2.10
C ALA A 200 22.92 12.76 -1.18
N ASP A 201 21.82 13.46 -1.44
CA ASP A 201 21.19 14.40 -0.50
C ASP A 201 20.21 13.59 0.36
N LEU A 202 20.70 13.10 1.50
CA LEU A 202 19.98 12.13 2.32
C LEU A 202 19.03 12.84 3.28
N ASP A 203 19.35 14.08 3.70
CA ASP A 203 18.52 14.90 4.57
C ASP A 203 17.54 15.84 3.84
N ASN A 204 17.66 15.92 2.51
CA ASN A 204 16.86 16.76 1.61
C ASN A 204 16.98 18.28 1.91
N ASP A 205 18.13 18.74 2.41
CA ASP A 205 18.41 20.17 2.63
C ASP A 205 18.72 20.94 1.32
N GLY A 206 18.80 20.22 0.19
CA GLY A 206 19.09 20.73 -1.14
C GLY A 206 20.59 20.89 -1.44
N ARG A 207 21.45 20.44 -0.53
CA ARG A 207 22.90 20.36 -0.67
C ARG A 207 23.34 18.94 -0.38
N ILE A 208 24.53 18.59 -0.84
CA ILE A 208 25.13 17.29 -0.59
C ILE A 208 26.40 17.55 0.22
N SER A 209 26.39 17.12 1.48
CA SER A 209 27.57 17.11 2.32
C SER A 209 28.51 15.97 1.95
N ILE A 210 29.78 16.09 2.34
CA ILE A 210 30.77 15.05 2.12
C ILE A 210 30.45 13.76 2.88
N ASP A 211 29.77 13.88 4.02
CA ASP A 211 29.37 12.75 4.86
C ASP A 211 28.24 11.96 4.20
N GLU A 212 27.22 12.64 3.68
CA GLU A 212 26.13 12.00 2.94
C GLU A 212 26.62 11.38 1.62
N LEU A 213 27.53 12.08 0.92
CA LEU A 213 28.16 11.52 -0.27
C LEU A 213 28.95 10.25 0.07
N TYR A 214 29.70 10.25 1.17
CA TYR A 214 30.42 9.06 1.62
C TYR A 214 29.46 7.92 1.99
N GLU A 215 28.41 8.20 2.76
CA GLU A 215 27.43 7.20 3.19
C GLU A 215 26.74 6.54 1.98
N TYR A 216 26.28 7.36 1.03
CA TYR A 216 25.71 6.89 -0.23
C TYR A 216 26.70 6.01 -1.02
N VAL A 217 27.94 6.47 -1.20
CA VAL A 217 28.97 5.72 -1.95
C VAL A 217 29.35 4.43 -1.23
N HIS A 218 29.50 4.47 0.10
CA HIS A 218 29.84 3.31 0.91
C HIS A 218 28.75 2.23 0.77
N GLN A 219 27.48 2.60 0.87
CA GLN A 219 26.36 1.68 0.69
C GLN A 219 26.36 1.08 -0.74
N ARG A 220 26.45 1.92 -1.78
CA ARG A 220 26.38 1.47 -3.18
C ARG A 220 27.54 0.55 -3.58
N VAL A 221 28.75 0.86 -3.12
CA VAL A 221 29.92 0.02 -3.39
C VAL A 221 29.80 -1.32 -2.65
N ARG A 222 29.31 -1.32 -1.40
CA ARG A 222 29.08 -2.54 -0.61
C ARG A 222 28.00 -3.46 -1.21
N GLU A 223 26.94 -2.88 -1.77
CA GLU A 223 25.88 -3.62 -2.47
C GLU A 223 26.39 -4.30 -3.74
N ARG A 224 27.19 -3.59 -4.55
CA ARG A 224 27.66 -4.09 -5.86
C ARG A 224 28.94 -4.93 -5.77
N LEU A 225 29.81 -4.64 -4.81
CA LEU A 225 31.06 -5.36 -4.56
C LEU A 225 31.24 -5.59 -3.05
N PRO A 226 30.68 -6.68 -2.49
CA PRO A 226 30.75 -6.98 -1.06
C PRO A 226 32.18 -7.12 -0.50
N ASN A 227 33.15 -7.39 -1.36
CA ASN A 227 34.57 -7.48 -1.02
C ASN A 227 35.31 -6.15 -1.15
N GLN A 228 34.67 -5.06 -1.55
CA GLN A 228 35.25 -3.73 -1.58
C GLN A 228 34.65 -2.89 -0.45
N THR A 229 35.47 -2.17 0.29
CA THR A 229 35.00 -1.33 1.41
C THR A 229 35.67 0.03 1.33
N PRO A 230 34.93 1.07 0.90
CA PRO A 230 35.42 2.43 0.93
C PRO A 230 35.77 2.86 2.35
N THR A 231 36.74 3.76 2.50
CA THR A 231 37.09 4.32 3.82
C THR A 231 37.18 5.83 3.77
N LEU A 232 36.78 6.49 4.86
CA LEU A 232 36.83 7.94 5.04
C LEU A 232 37.91 8.28 6.07
N SER A 233 38.74 9.29 5.77
CA SER A 233 39.72 9.85 6.69
C SER A 233 39.63 11.37 6.69
N VAL A 234 39.64 11.96 7.89
CA VAL A 234 39.39 13.38 8.08
C VAL A 234 40.49 14.00 8.93
N SER A 235 41.04 15.13 8.49
CA SER A 235 41.98 15.95 9.25
C SER A 235 41.46 17.37 9.40
N SER A 236 41.58 17.92 10.61
CA SER A 236 41.29 19.32 10.94
C SER A 236 39.87 19.75 10.53
N ALA A 237 38.87 18.88 10.76
CA ALA A 237 37.50 19.19 10.43
C ALA A 237 36.84 20.07 11.52
N GLU A 238 36.36 21.20 11.05
CA GLU A 238 35.38 22.07 11.68
C GLU A 238 34.33 22.32 10.60
N GLY A 239 33.68 21.30 10.06
CA GLY A 239 32.57 21.50 9.13
C GLY A 239 31.66 20.35 8.79
N THR A 240 30.36 20.63 8.58
CA THR A 240 29.65 20.02 7.46
C THR A 240 30.21 20.64 6.19
N LEU A 241 30.99 19.87 5.44
CA LEU A 241 31.62 20.29 4.20
C LEU A 241 30.70 19.94 3.03
N TYR A 242 30.07 20.96 2.43
CA TYR A 242 29.17 20.75 1.29
C TYR A 242 29.93 20.71 -0.04
N VAL A 243 29.72 19.64 -0.80
CA VAL A 243 30.45 19.34 -2.04
C VAL A 243 29.59 19.46 -3.29
N ALA A 244 28.26 19.43 -3.18
CA ALA A 244 27.38 19.73 -4.32
C ALA A 244 26.03 20.31 -3.88
N ARG A 245 25.23 20.71 -4.86
CA ARG A 245 23.80 21.02 -4.71
C ARG A 245 23.00 19.86 -5.28
N SER A 246 21.89 19.52 -4.64
CA SER A 246 21.05 18.42 -5.08
C SER A 246 20.20 18.84 -6.28
N SER A 247 20.26 18.08 -7.37
CA SER A 247 19.38 18.27 -8.53
C SER A 247 17.92 17.90 -8.25
N ARG A 248 17.64 17.22 -7.11
CA ARG A 248 16.29 16.95 -6.62
C ARG A 248 15.63 18.18 -5.99
N TYR A 249 16.42 19.20 -5.65
CA TYR A 249 15.93 20.41 -5.03
C TYR A 249 15.28 21.35 -6.05
N VAL A 250 13.96 21.25 -6.17
CA VAL A 250 13.12 22.29 -6.77
C VAL A 250 12.75 23.28 -5.67
N ALA A 251 13.15 24.54 -5.83
CA ALA A 251 12.85 25.59 -4.86
C ALA A 251 11.34 25.84 -4.71
N SER A 252 10.70 25.15 -3.78
CA SER A 252 9.40 25.51 -3.20
C SER A 252 9.46 25.21 -1.71
N GLY A 253 9.54 26.23 -0.87
CA GLY A 253 8.33 26.90 -0.42
C GLY A 253 8.39 27.02 1.10
N LEU A 254 7.32 27.57 1.67
CA LEU A 254 7.15 27.63 3.12
C LEU A 254 7.27 26.25 3.75
N PRO A 255 7.67 26.14 5.03
CA PRO A 255 7.62 24.89 5.76
C PRO A 255 6.29 24.16 5.49
N PRO A 256 6.29 22.84 5.28
CA PRO A 256 5.11 22.08 4.85
C PRO A 256 3.88 22.35 5.71
N GLU A 257 4.07 22.54 7.01
CA GLU A 257 3.02 22.89 7.99
C GLU A 257 2.35 24.25 7.69
N ILE A 258 3.14 25.24 7.28
CA ILE A 258 2.67 26.58 6.92
C ILE A 258 2.05 26.55 5.52
N ALA A 259 2.65 25.81 4.59
CA ALA A 259 2.10 25.63 3.25
C ALA A 259 0.73 24.93 3.28
N GLN A 260 0.61 23.86 4.06
CA GLN A 260 -0.65 23.14 4.28
C GLN A 260 -1.66 24.00 5.05
N GLY A 261 -1.20 24.71 6.08
CA GLY A 261 -2.03 25.63 6.85
C GLY A 261 -2.63 26.76 6.01
N LEU A 262 -1.90 27.30 5.01
CA LEU A 262 -2.41 28.34 4.09
C LEU A 262 -3.65 27.89 3.32
N HIS A 263 -3.75 26.60 3.02
CA HIS A 263 -4.82 25.99 2.25
C HIS A 263 -5.86 25.30 3.13
N SER A 264 -5.73 25.41 4.46
CA SER A 264 -6.69 24.81 5.39
C SER A 264 -8.09 25.39 5.18
N PRO A 265 -9.16 24.57 5.17
CA PRO A 265 -10.54 25.06 5.14
C PRO A 265 -10.93 25.77 6.45
N LEU A 266 -10.17 25.57 7.53
CA LEU A 266 -10.45 26.11 8.85
C LEU A 266 -9.79 27.49 9.02
N SER A 267 -10.60 28.54 9.16
CA SER A 267 -10.10 29.92 9.26
C SER A 267 -9.13 30.13 10.43
N TRP A 268 -9.29 29.43 11.56
CA TRP A 268 -8.39 29.53 12.71
C TRP A 268 -6.98 28.96 12.44
N GLN A 269 -6.86 27.95 11.58
CA GLN A 269 -5.55 27.41 11.17
C GLN A 269 -4.85 28.38 10.22
N ARG A 270 -5.59 29.00 9.29
CA ARG A 270 -5.06 30.09 8.46
C ARG A 270 -4.65 31.31 9.29
N ILE A 271 -5.35 31.60 10.39
CA ILE A 271 -4.94 32.61 11.38
C ILE A 271 -3.65 32.21 12.10
N GLY A 272 -3.50 30.95 12.51
CA GLY A 272 -2.25 30.42 13.07
C GLY A 272 -1.07 30.61 12.12
N VAL A 273 -1.29 30.34 10.83
CA VAL A 273 -0.31 30.53 9.76
C VAL A 273 0.14 32.00 9.63
N ILE A 274 -0.76 32.98 9.82
CA ILE A 274 -0.37 34.41 9.82
C ILE A 274 0.69 34.69 10.90
N HIS A 275 0.56 34.07 12.08
CA HIS A 275 1.52 34.22 13.17
C HIS A 275 2.84 33.51 12.87
N GLU A 276 2.81 32.35 12.25
CA GLU A 276 4.05 31.64 11.86
C GLU A 276 4.80 32.36 10.72
N LEU A 277 4.07 32.95 9.78
CA LEU A 277 4.64 33.77 8.71
C LEU A 277 5.38 35.00 9.26
N GLU A 278 5.02 35.49 10.44
CA GLU A 278 5.67 36.63 11.07
C GLU A 278 7.17 36.39 11.30
N ASN A 279 7.53 35.20 11.78
CA ASN A 279 8.91 34.80 12.01
C ASN A 279 9.66 34.64 10.68
N LEU A 280 9.01 34.07 9.67
CA LEU A 280 9.61 33.81 8.36
C LEU A 280 9.85 35.09 7.54
N LEU A 281 9.03 36.12 7.72
CA LEU A 281 9.27 37.45 7.15
C LEU A 281 10.56 38.09 7.69
N GLY A 282 11.02 37.69 8.88
CA GLY A 282 12.29 38.11 9.48
C GLY A 282 13.48 37.18 9.17
N SER A 283 13.28 36.09 8.43
CA SER A 283 14.34 35.11 8.12
C SER A 283 15.54 35.78 7.44
N ARG A 284 16.77 35.29 7.64
CA ARG A 284 17.97 35.78 6.93
C ARG A 284 18.03 35.31 5.47
N HIS A 285 17.26 34.30 5.10
CA HIS A 285 17.17 33.75 3.75
C HIS A 285 16.14 34.51 2.91
N GLU A 286 16.61 35.15 1.83
CA GLU A 286 15.77 35.99 0.95
C GLU A 286 14.62 35.20 0.29
N ALA A 287 14.86 33.93 -0.08
CA ALA A 287 13.83 33.06 -0.66
C ALA A 287 12.68 32.78 0.31
N VAL A 288 12.99 32.53 1.60
CA VAL A 288 11.99 32.30 2.66
C VAL A 288 11.21 33.58 2.95
N ARG A 289 11.89 34.74 3.02
CA ARG A 289 11.23 36.04 3.15
C ARG A 289 10.27 36.32 2.00
N LYS A 290 10.70 36.03 0.76
CA LYS A 290 9.88 36.20 -0.45
C LYS A 290 8.68 35.27 -0.47
N ALA A 291 8.85 34.01 -0.06
CA ALA A 291 7.75 33.04 0.06
C ALA A 291 6.75 33.43 1.15
N ALA A 292 7.24 33.86 2.32
CA ALA A 292 6.39 34.33 3.42
C ALA A 292 5.62 35.60 3.05
N ARG A 293 6.27 36.53 2.34
CA ARG A 293 5.60 37.72 1.78
C ARG A 293 4.56 37.32 0.73
N GLY A 294 4.85 36.38 -0.16
CA GLY A 294 3.89 35.88 -1.15
C GLY A 294 2.66 35.24 -0.51
N ALA A 295 2.84 34.44 0.54
CA ALA A 295 1.74 33.82 1.28
C ALA A 295 0.90 34.82 2.06
N LEU A 296 1.54 35.79 2.74
CA LEU A 296 0.81 36.82 3.46
C LEU A 296 -0.02 37.69 2.51
N ALA A 297 0.49 37.98 1.30
CA ALA A 297 -0.26 38.68 0.26
C ALA A 297 -1.49 37.91 -0.22
N ARG A 298 -1.44 36.56 -0.28
CA ARG A 298 -2.59 35.72 -0.62
C ARG A 298 -3.66 35.76 0.47
N LEU A 299 -3.25 35.68 1.74
CA LEU A 299 -4.17 35.76 2.88
C LEU A 299 -4.87 37.13 3.01
N ILE A 300 -4.30 38.21 2.48
CA ILE A 300 -4.95 39.53 2.39
C ILE A 300 -6.21 39.52 1.50
N ALA A 301 -6.27 38.57 0.57
CA ALA A 301 -7.38 38.34 -0.35
C ALA A 301 -8.24 37.11 0.04
N ASP A 302 -8.09 36.59 1.27
CA ASP A 302 -8.87 35.46 1.78
C ASP A 302 -10.38 35.77 1.79
N GLN A 303 -11.21 34.76 1.55
CA GLN A 303 -12.68 34.89 1.56
C GLN A 303 -13.22 35.13 2.98
N ASP A 304 -12.49 34.68 4.01
CA ASP A 304 -12.79 34.99 5.40
C ASP A 304 -12.27 36.40 5.75
N SER A 305 -13.22 37.30 6.07
CA SER A 305 -12.93 38.70 6.36
C SER A 305 -12.02 38.91 7.57
N THR A 306 -12.00 37.96 8.52
CA THR A 306 -11.16 38.01 9.71
C THR A 306 -9.71 37.66 9.37
N VAL A 307 -9.50 36.60 8.58
CA VAL A 307 -8.18 36.19 8.07
C VAL A 307 -7.57 37.33 7.24
N ALA A 308 -8.35 37.88 6.30
CA ALA A 308 -7.92 39.00 5.45
C ALA A 308 -7.55 40.25 6.26
N ALA A 309 -8.35 40.61 7.27
CA ALA A 309 -8.06 41.76 8.13
C ALA A 309 -6.81 41.57 9.01
N GLN A 310 -6.55 40.35 9.50
CA GLN A 310 -5.34 40.05 10.26
C GLN A 310 -4.09 40.02 9.37
N ALA A 311 -4.18 39.43 8.18
CA ALA A 311 -3.07 39.41 7.22
C ALA A 311 -2.69 40.83 6.77
N ARG A 312 -3.67 41.72 6.54
CA ARG A 312 -3.43 43.14 6.23
C ARG A 312 -2.74 43.86 7.38
N ARG A 313 -3.17 43.62 8.62
CA ARG A 313 -2.53 44.21 9.82
C ARG A 313 -1.07 43.78 9.93
N MET A 314 -0.79 42.49 9.77
CA MET A 314 0.58 41.95 9.76
C MET A 314 1.42 42.60 8.66
N TRP A 315 0.87 42.72 7.45
CA TRP A 315 1.55 43.30 6.28
C TRP A 315 2.02 44.73 6.51
N TYR A 316 1.14 45.59 7.00
CA TYR A 316 1.49 46.99 7.29
C TYR A 316 2.40 47.11 8.52
N SER A 317 2.21 46.28 9.55
CA SER A 317 3.07 46.30 10.75
C SER A 317 4.54 45.98 10.45
N ARG A 318 4.80 45.16 9.42
CA ARG A 318 6.14 44.81 8.93
C ARG A 318 6.70 45.79 7.89
N GLY A 319 6.00 46.90 7.62
CA GLY A 319 6.46 47.94 6.70
C GLY A 319 6.57 47.48 5.24
N LEU A 320 5.80 46.48 4.81
CA LEU A 320 5.93 45.85 3.49
C LEU A 320 5.36 46.68 2.32
N GLY A 321 5.00 47.94 2.58
CA GLY A 321 4.40 48.86 1.61
C GLY A 321 2.92 48.56 1.34
N GLU A 322 2.38 49.07 0.24
CA GLU A 322 1.02 48.72 -0.19
C GLU A 322 0.95 47.24 -0.59
N PRO A 323 -0.08 46.49 -0.15
CA PRO A 323 -0.29 45.12 -0.59
C PRO A 323 -0.44 45.06 -2.11
N PRO A 324 0.21 44.11 -2.80
CA PRO A 324 -0.01 43.93 -4.23
C PRO A 324 -1.49 43.65 -4.50
N ALA A 325 -2.02 44.21 -5.59
CA ALA A 325 -3.37 43.93 -6.04
C ALA A 325 -3.44 42.48 -6.57
N VAL A 326 -3.66 41.53 -5.67
CA VAL A 326 -3.90 40.13 -6.05
C VAL A 326 -5.33 40.04 -6.56
N ARG A 327 -5.49 39.79 -7.87
CA ARG A 327 -6.79 39.41 -8.44
C ARG A 327 -7.17 38.04 -7.89
N PRO A 328 -8.46 37.77 -7.62
CA PRO A 328 -8.91 36.42 -7.33
C PRO A 328 -8.83 35.58 -8.61
N ASP A 329 -7.63 35.18 -9.01
CA ASP A 329 -7.44 34.27 -10.13
C ASP A 329 -7.47 32.83 -9.61
N THR A 330 -8.59 32.20 -9.93
CA THR A 330 -8.76 30.79 -10.29
C THR A 330 -7.46 30.03 -10.52
N LEU A 331 -7.13 29.11 -9.60
CA LEU A 331 -6.37 27.92 -9.91
C LEU A 331 -7.26 26.99 -10.74
N ALA A 332 -7.10 27.01 -12.06
CA ALA A 332 -7.39 25.84 -12.87
C ALA A 332 -6.07 25.05 -13.01
N PRO A 333 -6.02 23.75 -12.67
CA PRO A 333 -4.86 22.92 -12.98
C PRO A 333 -4.88 22.55 -14.46
N GLY A 334 -3.83 22.93 -15.18
CA GLY A 334 -3.52 22.37 -16.49
C GLY A 334 -2.93 20.97 -16.32
N GLY A 335 -3.82 19.97 -16.19
CA GLY A 335 -3.55 18.55 -16.05
C GLY A 335 -4.51 17.95 -15.02
N ASN A 336 -5.55 17.23 -15.46
CA ASN A 336 -6.36 16.43 -14.55
C ASN A 336 -5.45 15.37 -13.94
N LEU A 337 -5.01 15.56 -12.68
CA LEU A 337 -4.33 14.52 -11.93
C LEU A 337 -5.35 13.40 -11.71
N THR A 338 -5.09 12.24 -12.32
CA THR A 338 -5.90 11.04 -12.13
C THR A 338 -5.30 10.21 -11.02
N TYR A 339 -6.11 9.87 -10.01
CA TYR A 339 -5.72 9.02 -8.91
C TYR A 339 -6.39 7.65 -9.01
N ILE A 340 -5.68 6.63 -8.54
CA ILE A 340 -6.21 5.29 -8.34
C ILE A 340 -6.62 5.19 -6.88
N ALA A 341 -7.85 4.75 -6.62
CA ALA A 341 -8.37 4.66 -5.26
C ALA A 341 -8.69 3.23 -4.84
N GLY A 342 -8.31 2.87 -3.62
CA GLY A 342 -8.88 1.74 -2.89
C GLY A 342 -10.11 2.22 -2.13
N ILE A 343 -11.26 1.58 -2.34
CA ILE A 343 -12.49 1.90 -1.59
C ILE A 343 -12.89 0.69 -0.76
N ASP A 344 -12.89 0.90 0.55
CA ASP A 344 -13.58 0.02 1.48
C ASP A 344 -15.04 0.46 1.60
N PHE A 345 -15.94 -0.26 0.92
CA PHE A 345 -17.38 -0.03 1.02
C PHE A 345 -17.96 -0.91 2.13
N GLY A 346 -17.81 -0.52 3.39
CA GLY A 346 -18.27 -1.31 4.54
C GLY A 346 -19.77 -1.18 4.85
N THR A 347 -20.31 -2.13 5.63
CA THR A 347 -21.73 -2.16 6.03
C THR A 347 -22.14 -0.94 6.85
N THR A 348 -21.27 -0.51 7.77
CA THR A 348 -21.53 0.59 8.71
C THR A 348 -20.80 1.86 8.30
N ASN A 349 -19.53 1.73 7.92
CA ASN A 349 -18.68 2.84 7.50
C ASN A 349 -17.92 2.44 6.25
N SER A 350 -17.62 3.43 5.42
CA SER A 350 -16.77 3.29 4.24
C SER A 350 -15.55 4.20 4.35
N SER A 351 -14.46 3.85 3.68
CA SER A 351 -13.25 4.67 3.60
C SER A 351 -12.64 4.63 2.19
N VAL A 352 -11.83 5.64 1.88
CA VAL A 352 -11.14 5.77 0.60
C VAL A 352 -9.66 5.97 0.87
N ALA A 353 -8.80 5.21 0.20
CA ALA A 353 -7.36 5.42 0.16
C ALA A 353 -6.91 5.65 -1.27
N VAL A 354 -5.79 6.36 -1.46
CA VAL A 354 -5.16 6.55 -2.76
C VAL A 354 -3.67 6.25 -2.68
N PHE A 355 -3.09 5.87 -3.81
CA PHE A 355 -1.65 5.88 -4.00
C PHE A 355 -1.23 7.27 -4.47
N ASP A 356 -0.41 7.95 -3.68
CA ASP A 356 0.04 9.32 -3.92
C ASP A 356 1.50 9.47 -3.45
N ASN A 357 2.38 9.94 -4.34
CA ASN A 357 3.82 10.14 -4.10
C ASN A 357 4.56 8.92 -3.52
N GLY A 358 4.22 7.71 -3.98
CA GLY A 358 4.90 6.47 -3.54
C GLY A 358 4.29 5.81 -2.30
N GLU A 359 3.28 6.42 -1.68
CA GLU A 359 2.63 5.89 -0.48
C GLU A 359 1.12 5.72 -0.66
N CYS A 360 0.55 4.69 -0.06
CA CYS A 360 -0.90 4.53 0.05
C CYS A 360 -1.39 5.18 1.35
N ARG A 361 -2.33 6.14 1.23
CA ARG A 361 -2.88 6.88 2.37
C ARG A 361 -4.39 7.06 2.28
N ILE A 362 -5.05 7.12 3.44
CA ILE A 362 -6.47 7.45 3.53
C ILE A 362 -6.73 8.89 3.12
N VAL A 363 -7.85 9.10 2.46
CA VAL A 363 -8.40 10.40 2.09
C VAL A 363 -9.53 10.75 3.05
N PRO A 364 -9.40 11.84 3.84
CA PRO A 364 -10.48 12.32 4.68
C PRO A 364 -11.72 12.72 3.85
N ASN A 365 -12.90 12.53 4.41
CA ASN A 365 -14.15 12.97 3.80
C ASN A 365 -14.35 14.49 3.93
N SER A 366 -15.48 15.00 3.42
CA SER A 366 -15.79 16.44 3.42
C SER A 366 -15.86 17.10 4.81
N VAL A 367 -15.93 16.33 5.89
CA VAL A 367 -15.93 16.85 7.27
C VAL A 367 -14.63 16.57 8.04
N GLY A 368 -13.60 16.06 7.35
CA GLY A 368 -12.27 15.80 7.91
C GLY A 368 -12.12 14.45 8.61
N GLU A 369 -13.15 13.61 8.55
CA GLU A 369 -13.12 12.27 9.16
C GLU A 369 -12.55 11.23 8.18
N ARG A 370 -11.82 10.25 8.71
CA ARG A 370 -11.25 9.15 7.90
C ARG A 370 -12.30 8.17 7.38
N PHE A 371 -13.42 8.07 8.08
CA PHE A 371 -14.52 7.17 7.78
C PHE A 371 -15.78 7.97 7.46
N THR A 372 -16.56 7.46 6.52
CA THR A 372 -17.87 8.00 6.17
C THR A 372 -18.93 6.95 6.51
N PRO A 373 -19.92 7.27 7.36
CA PRO A 373 -21.03 6.35 7.61
C PRO A 373 -21.70 5.91 6.31
N SER A 374 -21.92 4.61 6.13
CA SER A 374 -22.58 4.02 4.96
C SER A 374 -24.10 4.21 5.03
N VAL A 375 -24.52 5.46 5.19
CA VAL A 375 -25.91 5.88 5.37
C VAL A 375 -26.24 6.92 4.31
N ALA A 376 -27.35 6.73 3.60
CA ALA A 376 -27.88 7.67 2.63
C ALA A 376 -29.31 8.05 2.98
N ALA A 377 -29.68 9.33 2.83
CA ALA A 377 -31.04 9.79 3.09
C ALA A 377 -31.53 10.71 1.98
N LEU A 378 -32.76 10.48 1.51
CA LEU A 378 -33.43 11.37 0.56
C LEU A 378 -34.27 12.41 1.33
N THR A 379 -33.93 13.68 1.19
CA THR A 379 -34.66 14.77 1.84
C THR A 379 -36.04 14.97 1.23
N ALA A 380 -36.87 15.79 1.87
CA ALA A 380 -38.16 16.18 1.31
C ALA A 380 -38.04 16.97 0.00
N SER A 381 -36.94 17.72 -0.19
CA SER A 381 -36.64 18.46 -1.43
C SER A 381 -36.11 17.58 -2.57
N GLY A 382 -35.82 16.30 -2.31
CA GLY A 382 -35.29 15.37 -3.30
C GLY A 382 -33.76 15.36 -3.40
N GLU A 383 -33.06 15.94 -2.42
CA GLU A 383 -31.60 15.92 -2.33
C GLU A 383 -31.11 14.69 -1.55
N TRP A 384 -29.97 14.13 -1.95
CA TRP A 384 -29.32 13.04 -1.24
C TRP A 384 -28.34 13.58 -0.20
N LEU A 385 -28.55 13.20 1.06
CA LEU A 385 -27.56 13.30 2.12
C LEU A 385 -26.84 11.96 2.23
N VAL A 386 -25.54 11.96 2.47
CA VAL A 386 -24.73 10.76 2.69
C VAL A 386 -23.76 11.00 3.84
N GLY A 387 -23.48 9.96 4.63
CA GLY A 387 -22.54 10.03 5.76
C GLY A 387 -23.18 10.61 7.01
N GLU A 388 -22.39 11.39 7.76
CA GLU A 388 -22.83 11.99 9.03
C GLU A 388 -24.08 12.86 8.90
N PRO A 389 -24.27 13.70 7.85
CA PRO A 389 -25.52 14.42 7.64
C PRO A 389 -26.74 13.50 7.53
N ALA A 390 -26.63 12.36 6.85
CA ALA A 390 -27.71 11.37 6.75
C ALA A 390 -27.96 10.65 8.07
N LYS A 391 -26.88 10.28 8.79
CA LYS A 391 -26.97 9.65 10.12
C LYS A 391 -27.71 10.55 11.12
N ARG A 392 -27.36 11.82 11.22
CA ARG A 392 -27.96 12.77 12.19
C ARG A 392 -29.46 12.96 12.05
N GLN A 393 -30.00 12.90 10.83
CA GLN A 393 -31.43 13.08 10.57
C GLN A 393 -32.23 11.78 10.52
N ALA A 394 -31.57 10.63 10.72
CA ALA A 394 -32.20 9.31 10.60
C ALA A 394 -33.41 9.14 11.55
N VAL A 395 -33.37 9.79 12.72
CA VAL A 395 -34.47 9.73 13.70
C VAL A 395 -35.77 10.34 13.16
N THR A 396 -35.68 11.49 12.48
CA THR A 396 -36.83 12.27 11.99
C THR A 396 -37.26 11.91 10.57
N ASN A 397 -36.39 11.27 9.77
CA ASN A 397 -36.65 10.93 8.37
C ASN A 397 -36.39 9.44 8.04
N ALA A 398 -36.80 8.54 8.94
CA ALA A 398 -36.42 7.13 8.83
C ALA A 398 -36.94 6.42 7.58
N ALA A 399 -38.14 6.74 7.11
CA ALA A 399 -38.70 6.10 5.92
C ALA A 399 -37.90 6.40 4.64
N ARG A 400 -37.03 7.42 4.66
CA ARG A 400 -36.19 7.83 3.53
C ARG A 400 -34.70 7.73 3.84
N THR A 401 -34.34 7.09 4.94
CA THR A 401 -32.95 6.91 5.36
C THR A 401 -32.58 5.43 5.26
N PHE A 402 -31.51 5.16 4.52
CA PHE A 402 -31.05 3.82 4.18
C PHE A 402 -29.69 3.58 4.82
N SER A 403 -29.60 2.47 5.56
CA SER A 403 -28.38 1.96 6.17
C SER A 403 -28.24 0.46 5.88
N SER A 404 -27.05 -0.09 6.18
CA SER A 404 -26.72 -1.51 5.98
C SER A 404 -27.01 -1.97 4.55
N THR A 405 -26.79 -1.08 3.58
CA THR A 405 -27.08 -1.32 2.15
C THR A 405 -26.23 -2.45 1.59
N LYS A 406 -25.00 -2.60 2.10
CA LYS A 406 -24.07 -3.66 1.70
C LYS A 406 -24.67 -5.07 1.84
N LEU A 407 -25.38 -5.34 2.93
CA LEU A 407 -26.04 -6.63 3.18
C LEU A 407 -27.21 -6.92 2.22
N LYS A 408 -27.71 -5.90 1.52
CA LYS A 408 -28.85 -6.01 0.59
C LYS A 408 -28.40 -6.17 -0.87
N LEU A 409 -27.12 -5.97 -1.16
CA LEU A 409 -26.58 -6.15 -2.51
C LEU A 409 -26.79 -7.59 -2.98
N GLY A 410 -27.13 -7.76 -4.26
CA GLY A 410 -27.42 -9.08 -4.84
C GLY A 410 -28.79 -9.66 -4.47
N THR A 411 -29.58 -9.00 -3.62
CA THR A 411 -30.92 -9.46 -3.22
C THR A 411 -32.04 -8.80 -4.06
N ASP A 412 -33.30 -9.16 -3.81
CA ASP A 412 -34.48 -8.53 -4.42
C ASP A 412 -34.98 -7.29 -3.67
N TRP A 413 -34.19 -6.81 -2.69
CA TRP A 413 -34.57 -5.67 -1.86
C TRP A 413 -34.82 -4.42 -2.69
N VAL A 414 -35.97 -3.79 -2.44
CA VAL A 414 -36.38 -2.54 -3.07
C VAL A 414 -36.97 -1.59 -2.03
N ALA A 415 -36.70 -0.31 -2.21
CA ALA A 415 -37.37 0.76 -1.47
C ALA A 415 -38.17 1.65 -2.43
N TYR A 416 -39.33 2.12 -1.96
CA TYR A 416 -40.16 3.08 -2.67
C TYR A 416 -40.15 4.40 -1.91
N VAL A 417 -39.70 5.47 -2.57
CA VAL A 417 -39.79 6.84 -2.03
C VAL A 417 -40.48 7.73 -3.07
N ASN A 418 -41.65 8.27 -2.72
CA ASN A 418 -42.49 9.07 -3.62
C ASN A 418 -42.73 8.36 -4.97
N ASP A 419 -43.16 7.08 -4.92
CA ASP A 419 -43.42 6.21 -6.07
C ASP A 419 -42.21 5.89 -6.97
N ARG A 420 -41.01 6.34 -6.59
CA ARG A 420 -39.75 5.93 -7.24
C ARG A 420 -39.18 4.69 -6.56
N ARG A 421 -38.87 3.68 -7.38
CA ARG A 421 -38.20 2.44 -6.97
C ARG A 421 -36.70 2.65 -6.92
N PHE A 422 -36.07 2.21 -5.83
CA PHE A 422 -34.61 2.17 -5.63
C PHE A 422 -34.20 0.75 -5.25
N THR A 423 -33.16 0.22 -5.89
CA THR A 423 -32.53 -1.06 -5.51
C THR A 423 -31.38 -0.83 -4.53
N ALA A 424 -30.80 -1.90 -3.96
CA ALA A 424 -29.62 -1.78 -3.11
C ALA A 424 -28.43 -1.16 -3.87
N GLU A 425 -28.24 -1.52 -5.14
CA GLU A 425 -27.22 -0.98 -6.02
C GLU A 425 -27.41 0.52 -6.27
N ASP A 426 -28.65 1.00 -6.38
CA ASP A 426 -28.93 2.44 -6.51
C ASP A 426 -28.48 3.23 -5.28
N ILE A 427 -28.79 2.69 -4.09
CA ILE A 427 -28.39 3.31 -2.82
C ILE A 427 -26.87 3.22 -2.63
N ALA A 428 -26.25 2.09 -2.94
CA ALA A 428 -24.80 1.92 -2.88
C ALA A 428 -24.09 2.89 -3.84
N ALA A 429 -24.61 3.07 -5.05
CA ALA A 429 -24.08 4.04 -6.02
C ALA A 429 -24.17 5.49 -5.50
N VAL A 430 -25.22 5.86 -4.75
CA VAL A 430 -25.31 7.17 -4.10
C VAL A 430 -24.17 7.35 -3.07
N ILE A 431 -23.89 6.33 -2.27
CA ILE A 431 -22.82 6.36 -1.28
C ILE A 431 -21.45 6.46 -1.97
N LEU A 432 -21.18 5.58 -2.95
CA LEU A 432 -19.92 5.56 -3.70
C LEU A 432 -19.67 6.88 -4.44
N ARG A 433 -20.70 7.51 -5.01
CA ARG A 433 -20.57 8.86 -5.61
C ARG A 433 -20.15 9.91 -4.59
N LYS A 434 -20.67 9.86 -3.35
CA LYS A 434 -20.24 10.79 -2.31
C LYS A 434 -18.78 10.56 -1.92
N LEU A 435 -18.38 9.29 -1.74
CA LEU A 435 -16.99 8.93 -1.41
C LEU A 435 -16.02 9.42 -2.50
N LYS A 436 -16.37 9.18 -3.77
CA LYS A 436 -15.65 9.70 -4.93
C LYS A 436 -15.55 11.22 -4.87
N ALA A 437 -16.68 11.92 -4.78
CA ALA A 437 -16.71 13.38 -4.80
C ALA A 437 -15.90 14.00 -3.65
N ASP A 438 -15.97 13.41 -2.45
CA ASP A 438 -15.19 13.88 -1.31
C ASP A 438 -13.69 13.71 -1.54
N ALA A 439 -13.29 12.54 -2.06
CA ALA A 439 -11.89 12.28 -2.34
C ALA A 439 -11.36 13.15 -3.48
N GLU A 440 -12.12 13.33 -4.56
CA GLU A 440 -11.76 14.23 -5.68
C GLU A 440 -11.64 15.68 -5.20
N ASN A 441 -12.57 16.14 -4.36
CA ASN A 441 -12.51 17.47 -3.76
C ASN A 441 -11.29 17.64 -2.83
N TYR A 442 -10.92 16.61 -2.07
CA TYR A 442 -9.73 16.66 -1.21
C TYR A 442 -8.44 16.68 -2.04
N LEU A 443 -8.36 15.82 -3.06
CA LEU A 443 -7.15 15.62 -3.87
C LEU A 443 -6.97 16.68 -4.96
N GLN A 444 -8.02 17.46 -5.27
CA GLN A 444 -8.06 18.38 -6.40
C GLN A 444 -7.72 17.66 -7.72
N GLY A 445 -8.25 16.46 -7.90
CA GLY A 445 -8.05 15.61 -9.08
C GLY A 445 -9.21 14.62 -9.28
N THR A 446 -9.10 13.78 -10.31
CA THR A 446 -10.17 12.85 -10.70
C THR A 446 -9.87 11.43 -10.25
N ILE A 447 -10.89 10.71 -9.80
CA ILE A 447 -10.82 9.27 -9.50
C ILE A 447 -11.68 8.54 -10.53
N THR A 448 -11.03 7.80 -11.41
CA THR A 448 -11.71 6.95 -12.41
C THR A 448 -11.57 5.50 -12.05
N ASP A 449 -10.34 5.06 -11.80
CA ASP A 449 -10.01 3.66 -11.58
C ASP A 449 -9.96 3.33 -10.10
N VAL A 450 -10.67 2.26 -9.71
CA VAL A 450 -10.76 1.84 -8.32
C VAL A 450 -10.56 0.35 -8.12
N VAL A 451 -10.03 0.01 -6.96
CA VAL A 451 -10.13 -1.32 -6.38
C VAL A 451 -11.17 -1.29 -5.27
N LEU A 452 -12.14 -2.19 -5.32
CA LEU A 452 -13.19 -2.31 -4.31
C LEU A 452 -12.92 -3.49 -3.39
N THR A 453 -13.26 -3.34 -2.11
CA THR A 453 -13.25 -4.47 -1.17
C THR A 453 -14.64 -5.05 -0.96
N VAL A 454 -14.69 -6.36 -0.73
CA VAL A 454 -15.90 -7.12 -0.39
C VAL A 454 -15.59 -8.13 0.71
N PRO A 455 -16.59 -8.58 1.49
CA PRO A 455 -16.43 -9.70 2.40
C PRO A 455 -15.93 -10.92 1.63
N ALA A 456 -15.03 -11.71 2.24
CA ALA A 456 -14.46 -12.87 1.55
C ALA A 456 -15.56 -13.86 1.14
N TYR A 457 -16.57 -14.02 1.98
CA TYR A 457 -17.70 -14.91 1.77
C TYR A 457 -18.87 -14.34 0.94
N PHE A 458 -18.66 -13.20 0.25
CA PHE A 458 -19.63 -12.71 -0.73
C PHE A 458 -19.77 -13.67 -1.91
N ASP A 459 -21.02 -14.00 -2.24
CA ASP A 459 -21.35 -14.83 -3.39
C ASP A 459 -21.12 -14.09 -4.73
N LEU A 460 -21.22 -14.83 -5.83
CA LEU A 460 -20.99 -14.29 -7.17
C LEU A 460 -21.95 -13.14 -7.52
N GLY A 461 -23.22 -13.23 -7.10
CA GLY A 461 -24.23 -12.21 -7.35
C GLY A 461 -23.98 -10.92 -6.57
N GLN A 462 -23.54 -11.03 -5.32
CA GLN A 462 -23.18 -9.91 -4.45
C GLN A 462 -21.93 -9.17 -4.95
N ARG A 463 -20.91 -9.90 -5.40
CA ARG A 463 -19.70 -9.32 -6.03
C ARG A 463 -20.07 -8.51 -7.26
N GLN A 464 -20.85 -9.10 -8.18
CA GLN A 464 -21.31 -8.39 -9.38
C GLN A 464 -22.19 -7.19 -9.06
N ALA A 465 -23.08 -7.28 -8.07
CA ALA A 465 -23.92 -6.16 -7.64
C ALA A 465 -23.09 -4.99 -7.08
N THR A 466 -21.98 -5.30 -6.38
CA THR A 466 -21.03 -4.29 -5.88
C THR A 466 -20.33 -3.56 -7.04
N VAL A 467 -19.85 -4.31 -8.03
CA VAL A 467 -19.28 -3.74 -9.26
C VAL A 467 -20.30 -2.85 -9.98
N GLY A 468 -21.52 -3.36 -10.19
CA GLY A 468 -22.59 -2.60 -10.85
C GLY A 468 -22.98 -1.32 -10.11
N ALA A 469 -22.91 -1.30 -8.77
CA ALA A 469 -23.12 -0.08 -7.99
C ALA A 469 -22.02 0.96 -8.21
N ALA A 470 -20.75 0.53 -8.32
CA ALA A 470 -19.62 1.41 -8.59
C ALA A 470 -19.62 1.96 -10.02
N GLU A 471 -19.98 1.14 -11.01
CA GLU A 471 -20.17 1.59 -12.39
C GLU A 471 -21.27 2.65 -12.48
N ARG A 472 -22.40 2.46 -11.78
CA ARG A 472 -23.45 3.49 -11.63
C ARG A 472 -22.97 4.76 -10.92
N ALA A 473 -21.89 4.68 -10.16
CA ALA A 473 -21.24 5.82 -9.52
C ALA A 473 -20.20 6.50 -10.43
N GLY A 474 -19.97 5.99 -11.64
CA GLY A 474 -18.96 6.50 -12.56
C GLY A 474 -17.53 6.14 -12.14
N LEU A 475 -17.36 4.96 -11.54
CA LEU A 475 -16.08 4.37 -11.18
C LEU A 475 -15.82 3.15 -12.07
N ASN A 476 -14.61 3.05 -12.63
CA ASN A 476 -14.12 1.88 -13.34
C ASN A 476 -13.50 0.91 -12.31
N VAL A 477 -14.10 -0.26 -12.13
CA VAL A 477 -13.62 -1.24 -11.16
C VAL A 477 -12.54 -2.10 -11.81
N MET A 478 -11.28 -1.85 -11.43
CA MET A 478 -10.14 -2.62 -11.92
C MET A 478 -10.04 -4.00 -11.27
N ARG A 479 -10.36 -4.05 -9.98
CA ARG A 479 -10.28 -5.26 -9.17
C ARG A 479 -11.28 -5.23 -8.03
N VAL A 480 -11.87 -6.38 -7.73
CA VAL A 480 -12.55 -6.65 -6.47
C VAL A 480 -11.66 -7.56 -5.63
N VAL A 481 -11.34 -7.15 -4.42
CA VAL A 481 -10.47 -7.90 -3.49
C VAL A 481 -11.26 -8.25 -2.23
N ALA A 482 -11.03 -9.42 -1.65
CA ALA A 482 -11.59 -9.72 -0.34
C ALA A 482 -11.00 -8.76 0.75
N GLU A 483 -11.83 -8.27 1.66
CA GLU A 483 -11.44 -7.43 2.79
C GLU A 483 -10.25 -7.98 3.60
N PRO A 484 -10.27 -9.26 4.02
CA PRO A 484 -9.13 -9.81 4.75
C PRO A 484 -7.85 -9.88 3.91
N THR A 485 -7.98 -10.09 2.60
CA THR A 485 -6.86 -10.08 1.65
C THR A 485 -6.26 -8.69 1.50
N ALA A 486 -7.11 -7.66 1.39
CA ALA A 486 -6.67 -6.27 1.38
C ALA A 486 -5.97 -5.89 2.69
N ALA A 487 -6.54 -6.27 3.84
CA ALA A 487 -5.91 -6.04 5.13
C ALA A 487 -4.54 -6.74 5.26
N ALA A 488 -4.40 -7.96 4.73
CA ALA A 488 -3.13 -8.67 4.69
C ALA A 488 -2.11 -7.98 3.78
N MET A 489 -2.50 -7.42 2.63
CA MET A 489 -1.59 -6.63 1.79
C MET A 489 -1.07 -5.40 2.53
N ALA A 490 -1.94 -4.69 3.27
CA ALA A 490 -1.49 -3.59 4.12
C ALA A 490 -0.57 -4.05 5.27
N TYR A 491 -0.67 -5.32 5.69
CA TYR A 491 0.25 -5.94 6.65
C TYR A 491 1.61 -6.33 6.07
N GLY A 492 1.59 -6.94 4.88
CA GLY A 492 2.64 -7.80 4.34
C GLY A 492 3.74 -7.10 3.54
N MET A 493 3.71 -5.77 3.38
CA MET A 493 4.71 -5.05 2.56
C MET A 493 6.12 -4.95 3.19
N THR A 494 6.40 -5.62 4.31
CA THR A 494 7.75 -5.64 4.90
C THR A 494 8.41 -6.99 4.60
N PRO A 495 9.64 -7.03 4.06
CA PRO A 495 10.34 -8.28 3.76
C PRO A 495 10.39 -9.20 4.99
N ARG A 496 9.86 -10.41 4.86
CA ARG A 496 9.87 -11.44 5.91
C ARG A 496 9.98 -12.81 5.24
N GLN A 497 10.63 -13.73 5.95
CA GLN A 497 10.55 -15.17 5.65
C GLN A 497 9.09 -15.64 5.56
N GLU A 498 8.86 -16.83 4.98
CA GLU A 498 7.55 -17.50 4.96
C GLU A 498 6.79 -17.31 6.28
N HIS A 499 5.58 -16.78 6.18
CA HIS A 499 4.83 -16.30 7.33
C HIS A 499 3.33 -16.56 7.16
N VAL A 500 2.73 -17.29 8.10
CA VAL A 500 1.31 -17.64 8.08
C VAL A 500 0.52 -16.66 8.94
N VAL A 501 -0.43 -15.96 8.32
CA VAL A 501 -1.24 -14.92 8.96
C VAL A 501 -2.71 -15.31 8.96
N LEU A 502 -3.35 -15.28 10.12
CA LEU A 502 -4.79 -15.38 10.25
C LEU A 502 -5.40 -13.98 10.36
N VAL A 503 -6.20 -13.59 9.38
CA VAL A 503 -6.94 -12.32 9.41
C VAL A 503 -8.34 -12.59 9.96
N PHE A 504 -8.66 -11.92 11.06
CA PHE A 504 -9.96 -11.98 11.73
C PHE A 504 -10.67 -10.63 11.50
N ASP A 505 -11.65 -10.61 10.60
CA ASP A 505 -12.41 -9.41 10.25
C ASP A 505 -13.81 -9.45 10.84
N LEU A 506 -14.06 -8.64 11.86
CA LEU A 506 -15.38 -8.48 12.47
C LEU A 506 -15.88 -7.05 12.25
N GLY A 507 -16.64 -6.90 11.17
CA GLY A 507 -17.30 -5.67 10.78
C GLY A 507 -18.59 -5.42 11.56
N GLY A 508 -19.41 -4.50 11.03
CA GLY A 508 -20.73 -4.20 11.61
C GLY A 508 -21.77 -5.30 11.36
N GLY A 509 -21.76 -5.90 10.16
CA GLY A 509 -22.78 -6.89 9.77
C GLY A 509 -22.26 -8.28 9.42
N THR A 510 -20.97 -8.42 9.15
CA THR A 510 -20.34 -9.65 8.67
C THR A 510 -19.09 -9.98 9.48
N PHE A 511 -18.78 -11.27 9.52
CA PHE A 511 -17.58 -11.82 10.11
C PHE A 511 -16.89 -12.68 9.05
N ASP A 512 -15.63 -12.38 8.76
CA ASP A 512 -14.81 -13.13 7.83
C ASP A 512 -13.51 -13.52 8.52
N VAL A 513 -13.02 -14.72 8.21
CA VAL A 513 -11.71 -15.19 8.61
C VAL A 513 -10.99 -15.77 7.41
N SER A 514 -9.75 -15.36 7.20
CA SER A 514 -8.91 -15.91 6.15
C SER A 514 -7.55 -16.30 6.71
N LEU A 515 -7.05 -17.43 6.26
CA LEU A 515 -5.68 -17.85 6.49
C LEU A 515 -4.87 -17.54 5.24
N LEU A 516 -3.79 -16.79 5.39
CA LEU A 516 -2.91 -16.38 4.31
C LEU A 516 -1.49 -16.84 4.60
N GLU A 517 -0.78 -17.17 3.54
CA GLU A 517 0.65 -17.39 3.53
C GLU A 517 1.31 -16.23 2.78
N ILE A 518 2.30 -15.60 3.42
CA ILE A 518 3.13 -14.56 2.82
C ILE A 518 4.53 -15.14 2.68
N SER A 519 5.04 -15.21 1.45
CA SER A 519 6.35 -15.78 1.16
C SER A 519 7.10 -14.93 0.14
N ASP A 520 8.43 -14.96 0.20
CA ASP A 520 9.28 -14.40 -0.85
C ASP A 520 9.54 -15.51 -1.87
N TYR A 521 9.00 -15.35 -3.09
CA TYR A 521 9.23 -16.30 -4.16
C TYR A 521 10.37 -15.83 -5.05
N SER A 522 11.41 -16.67 -5.15
CA SER A 522 12.51 -16.53 -6.09
C SER A 522 12.84 -17.90 -6.67
N ASP A 523 12.45 -18.14 -7.92
CA ASP A 523 12.88 -19.32 -8.68
C ASP A 523 14.29 -19.14 -9.27
N GLN A 524 14.88 -17.94 -9.16
CA GLN A 524 16.19 -17.62 -9.71
C GLN A 524 17.01 -16.74 -8.75
N PRO A 525 18.25 -17.15 -8.42
CA PRO A 525 19.10 -16.45 -7.44
C PRO A 525 19.55 -15.03 -7.85
N ASP A 526 19.18 -14.55 -9.04
CA ASP A 526 19.58 -13.25 -9.62
C ASP A 526 18.41 -12.27 -9.88
N GLU A 527 17.16 -12.59 -9.51
CA GLU A 527 16.01 -11.66 -9.62
C GLU A 527 15.54 -11.13 -8.26
N SER A 528 15.03 -9.90 -8.25
CA SER A 528 14.43 -9.26 -7.08
C SER A 528 13.26 -10.09 -6.53
N GLU A 529 13.32 -10.44 -5.23
CA GLU A 529 12.30 -11.19 -4.48
C GLU A 529 10.88 -10.67 -4.80
N ILE A 530 10.00 -11.57 -5.26
CA ILE A 530 8.57 -11.28 -5.45
C ILE A 530 7.85 -11.73 -4.19
N GLY A 531 7.25 -10.81 -3.45
CA GLY A 531 6.38 -11.16 -2.33
C GLY A 531 5.09 -11.80 -2.86
N VAL A 532 4.81 -13.04 -2.49
CA VAL A 532 3.57 -13.74 -2.82
C VAL A 532 2.67 -13.70 -1.59
N VAL A 533 1.44 -13.21 -1.76
CA VAL A 533 0.38 -13.27 -0.76
C VAL A 533 -0.66 -14.26 -1.28
N GLU A 534 -0.70 -15.45 -0.68
CA GLU A 534 -1.63 -16.52 -1.05
C GLU A 534 -2.68 -16.73 0.03
N VAL A 535 -3.95 -16.66 -0.35
CA VAL A 535 -5.06 -17.06 0.52
C VAL A 535 -5.17 -18.58 0.48
N LYS A 536 -4.91 -19.26 1.62
CA LYS A 536 -5.03 -20.71 1.72
C LYS A 536 -6.47 -21.18 1.91
N ALA A 537 -7.19 -20.47 2.76
CA ALA A 537 -8.59 -20.78 3.04
C ALA A 537 -9.31 -19.55 3.56
N THR A 538 -10.61 -19.47 3.27
CA THR A 538 -11.50 -18.45 3.82
C THR A 538 -12.81 -19.04 4.30
N SER A 539 -13.36 -18.45 5.36
CA SER A 539 -14.66 -18.81 5.93
C SER A 539 -15.26 -17.58 6.61
N GLY A 540 -16.52 -17.65 7.02
CA GLY A 540 -17.19 -16.53 7.64
C GLY A 540 -18.64 -16.78 8.00
N ASP A 541 -19.31 -15.71 8.42
CA ASP A 541 -20.73 -15.64 8.72
C ASP A 541 -21.28 -14.27 8.28
N ASN A 542 -22.05 -14.28 7.19
CA ASN A 542 -22.67 -13.09 6.58
C ASN A 542 -23.74 -12.41 7.47
N HIS A 543 -24.04 -12.97 8.64
CA HIS A 543 -25.05 -12.46 9.58
C HIS A 543 -24.51 -12.38 11.02
N LEU A 544 -23.19 -12.28 11.18
CA LEU A 544 -22.54 -12.08 12.47
C LEU A 544 -21.68 -10.81 12.38
N GLY A 545 -21.98 -9.80 13.20
CA GLY A 545 -21.18 -8.58 13.24
C GLY A 545 -21.51 -7.73 14.45
N GLY A 546 -20.88 -6.57 14.58
CA GLY A 546 -21.13 -5.62 15.68
C GLY A 546 -22.61 -5.31 15.93
N ASP A 547 -23.45 -5.31 14.89
CA ASP A 547 -24.90 -5.09 14.98
C ASP A 547 -25.59 -6.23 15.75
N THR A 548 -25.08 -7.47 15.66
CA THR A 548 -25.61 -8.62 16.42
C THR A 548 -25.36 -8.45 17.92
N TRP A 549 -24.23 -7.83 18.31
CA TRP A 549 -23.96 -7.48 19.71
C TRP A 549 -24.84 -6.32 20.18
N ASP A 550 -25.08 -5.33 19.32
CA ASP A 550 -25.99 -4.22 19.63
C ASP A 550 -27.41 -4.72 19.90
N GLU A 551 -27.92 -5.66 19.09
CA GLU A 551 -29.24 -6.26 19.30
C GLU A 551 -29.38 -6.91 20.68
N ARG A 552 -28.31 -7.50 21.24
CA ARG A 552 -28.37 -8.09 22.60
C ARG A 552 -28.57 -7.03 23.67
N ILE A 553 -27.94 -5.87 23.52
CA ILE A 553 -28.16 -4.74 24.42
C ILE A 553 -29.56 -4.16 24.20
N VAL A 554 -30.01 -4.01 22.96
CA VAL A 554 -31.37 -3.56 22.62
C VAL A 554 -32.42 -4.44 23.27
N ASP A 555 -32.32 -5.76 23.09
CA ASP A 555 -33.26 -6.74 23.63
C ASP A 555 -33.31 -6.66 25.16
N TRP A 556 -32.14 -6.55 25.79
CA TRP A 556 -32.01 -6.38 27.22
C TRP A 556 -32.68 -5.07 27.70
N LEU A 557 -32.41 -3.94 27.05
CA LEU A 557 -32.99 -2.63 27.38
C LEU A 557 -34.51 -2.64 27.25
N VAL A 558 -35.04 -3.18 26.14
CA VAL A 558 -36.47 -3.29 25.88
C VAL A 558 -37.14 -4.18 26.93
N GLN A 559 -36.54 -5.32 27.26
CA GLN A 559 -37.08 -6.23 28.27
C GLN A 559 -37.14 -5.56 29.64
N ARG A 560 -36.06 -4.87 30.05
CA ARG A 560 -35.99 -4.12 31.30
C ARG A 560 -37.05 -3.03 31.37
N PHE A 561 -37.18 -2.23 30.32
CA PHE A 561 -38.16 -1.15 30.25
C PHE A 561 -39.60 -1.67 30.27
N THR A 562 -39.88 -2.74 29.51
CA THR A 562 -41.20 -3.39 29.49
C THR A 562 -41.55 -3.96 30.86
N THR A 563 -40.58 -4.56 31.56
CA THR A 563 -40.80 -5.11 32.91
C THR A 563 -41.06 -4.00 33.94
N ALA A 564 -40.35 -2.88 33.83
CA ALA A 564 -40.46 -1.76 34.78
C ALA A 564 -41.73 -0.91 34.57
N HIS A 565 -42.16 -0.73 33.32
CA HIS A 565 -43.21 0.24 32.98
C HIS A 565 -44.42 -0.36 32.26
N GLY A 566 -44.39 -1.65 31.89
CA GLY A 566 -45.46 -2.30 31.13
C GLY A 566 -45.57 -1.85 29.67
N VAL A 567 -44.64 -1.04 29.18
CA VAL A 567 -44.65 -0.47 27.81
C VAL A 567 -43.60 -1.16 26.94
N ASN A 568 -44.03 -1.74 25.82
CA ASN A 568 -43.13 -2.37 24.86
C ASN A 568 -42.62 -1.34 23.82
N LEU A 569 -41.36 -0.94 23.93
CA LEU A 569 -40.76 0.05 23.02
C LEU A 569 -40.71 -0.43 21.55
N ARG A 570 -40.79 -1.74 21.28
CA ARG A 570 -40.72 -2.27 19.90
C ARG A 570 -41.87 -1.80 19.01
N THR A 571 -42.97 -1.35 19.60
CA THR A 571 -44.11 -0.81 18.83
C THR A 571 -43.85 0.61 18.33
N ASP A 572 -42.81 1.30 18.82
CA ASP A 572 -42.45 2.65 18.42
C ASP A 572 -41.11 2.65 17.67
N ALA A 573 -41.18 2.88 16.36
CA ALA A 573 -40.01 2.90 15.49
C ALA A 573 -39.02 4.04 15.82
N ALA A 574 -39.50 5.19 16.31
CA ALA A 574 -38.63 6.31 16.70
C ALA A 574 -37.92 6.02 18.02
N ALA A 575 -38.61 5.42 19.00
CA ALA A 575 -38.00 4.96 20.24
C ALA A 575 -36.93 3.89 19.97
N MET A 576 -37.24 2.89 19.13
CA MET A 576 -36.29 1.83 18.80
C MET A 576 -35.01 2.33 18.13
N ARG A 577 -35.06 3.40 17.33
CA ARG A 577 -33.86 4.02 16.77
C ARG A 577 -32.95 4.59 17.87
N ARG A 578 -33.53 5.35 18.80
CA ARG A 578 -32.79 5.91 19.94
C ARG A 578 -32.21 4.81 20.84
N VAL A 579 -32.94 3.71 21.02
CA VAL A 579 -32.45 2.53 21.78
C VAL A 579 -31.27 1.87 21.07
N ARG A 580 -31.34 1.67 19.75
CA ARG A 580 -30.23 1.11 18.95
C ARG A 580 -28.98 1.98 18.99
N GLU A 581 -29.13 3.30 18.82
CA GLU A 581 -27.99 4.24 18.93
C GLU A 581 -27.36 4.21 20.32
N ALA A 582 -28.17 4.17 21.38
CA ALA A 582 -27.65 4.08 22.74
C ALA A 582 -26.99 2.72 23.03
N ALA A 583 -27.49 1.64 22.44
CA ALA A 583 -26.89 0.31 22.55
C ALA A 583 -25.51 0.24 21.86
N GLU A 584 -25.39 0.78 20.64
CA GLU A 584 -24.12 0.87 19.91
C GLU A 584 -23.09 1.67 20.73
N ASN A 585 -23.47 2.84 21.23
CA ASN A 585 -22.60 3.67 22.07
C ASN A 585 -22.17 2.95 23.35
N ALA A 586 -23.10 2.26 24.02
CA ALA A 586 -22.80 1.48 25.22
C ALA A 586 -21.80 0.35 24.95
N LYS A 587 -21.96 -0.38 23.84
CA LYS A 587 -20.99 -1.40 23.38
C LYS A 587 -19.60 -0.80 23.18
N ILE A 588 -19.53 0.33 22.47
CA ILE A 588 -18.27 1.02 22.17
C ILE A 588 -17.60 1.48 23.47
N GLU A 589 -18.33 2.12 24.38
CA GLU A 589 -17.81 2.56 25.68
C GLU A 589 -17.26 1.38 26.49
N LEU A 590 -18.00 0.28 26.57
CA LEU A 590 -17.60 -0.93 27.30
C LEU A 590 -16.35 -1.60 26.75
N SER A 591 -15.91 -1.26 25.52
CA SER A 591 -14.63 -1.72 24.98
C SER A 591 -13.42 -1.09 25.69
N SER A 592 -13.61 0.07 26.33
CA SER A 592 -12.57 0.77 27.09
C SER A 592 -12.86 0.85 28.60
N THR A 593 -14.14 0.92 28.99
CA THR A 593 -14.58 1.04 30.39
C THR A 593 -15.20 -0.26 30.92
N ARG A 594 -15.26 -0.43 32.25
CA ARG A 594 -15.91 -1.60 32.88
C ARG A 594 -17.41 -1.44 33.08
N LEU A 595 -17.92 -0.22 33.02
CA LEU A 595 -19.30 0.15 33.32
C LEU A 595 -19.70 1.35 32.47
N THR A 596 -20.92 1.32 31.92
CA THR A 596 -21.55 2.47 31.24
C THR A 596 -22.95 2.72 31.80
N SER A 597 -23.45 3.94 31.62
CA SER A 597 -24.81 4.35 31.98
C SER A 597 -25.57 4.72 30.71
N ILE A 598 -26.71 4.07 30.50
CA ILE A 598 -27.58 4.28 29.34
C ILE A 598 -28.78 5.09 29.81
N THR A 599 -28.91 6.31 29.32
CA THR A 599 -30.01 7.22 29.67
C THR A 599 -30.71 7.73 28.42
N LEU A 600 -32.00 7.41 28.28
CA LEU A 600 -32.87 7.90 27.21
C LEU A 600 -34.09 8.62 27.82
N PRO A 601 -34.05 9.96 27.93
CA PRO A 601 -35.17 10.71 28.48
C PRO A 601 -36.36 10.70 27.52
N TYR A 602 -37.57 10.68 28.06
CA TYR A 602 -38.82 10.82 27.29
C TYR A 602 -38.89 9.81 26.13
N ILE A 603 -38.63 8.53 26.40
CA ILE A 603 -38.57 7.46 25.38
C ILE A 603 -39.96 6.90 25.05
N ALA A 604 -40.93 7.03 25.96
CA ALA A 604 -42.30 6.58 25.76
C ALA A 604 -43.31 7.41 26.59
N PRO A 605 -44.59 7.49 26.19
CA PRO A 605 -45.64 8.08 27.02
C PRO A 605 -45.99 7.15 28.19
N GLY A 606 -46.18 7.71 29.39
CA GLY A 606 -46.69 7.01 30.56
C GLY A 606 -48.23 7.01 30.63
N ALA A 607 -48.77 6.21 31.56
CA ALA A 607 -50.22 6.02 31.73
C ALA A 607 -50.99 7.34 31.95
N ASP A 608 -50.40 8.30 32.67
CA ASP A 608 -50.99 9.60 33.01
C ASP A 608 -50.50 10.75 32.12
N ARG A 609 -49.93 10.46 30.94
CA ARG A 609 -49.23 11.40 30.04
C ARG A 609 -47.91 11.97 30.54
N ASP A 610 -47.42 11.50 31.70
CA ASP A 610 -46.05 11.78 32.11
C ASP A 610 -45.06 11.00 31.23
N PRO A 611 -44.03 11.66 30.67
CA PRO A 611 -43.12 11.00 29.76
C PRO A 611 -42.13 10.10 30.53
N LEU A 612 -42.07 8.83 30.14
CA LEU A 612 -41.19 7.82 30.73
C LEU A 612 -39.78 7.94 30.17
N SER A 613 -38.78 7.68 31.01
CA SER A 613 -37.35 7.74 30.67
C SER A 613 -36.69 6.39 30.99
N LEU A 614 -35.79 5.93 30.13
CA LEU A 614 -34.98 4.74 30.38
C LEU A 614 -33.69 5.16 31.10
N HIS A 615 -33.40 4.51 32.22
CA HIS A 615 -32.15 4.67 32.96
C HIS A 615 -31.63 3.28 33.38
N GLU A 616 -30.53 2.85 32.77
CA GLU A 616 -29.93 1.55 33.05
C GLU A 616 -28.41 1.68 33.16
N SER A 617 -27.79 0.78 33.94
CA SER A 617 -26.33 0.65 33.98
C SER A 617 -25.94 -0.75 33.53
N LEU A 618 -24.96 -0.83 32.62
CA LEU A 618 -24.49 -2.06 32.03
C LEU A 618 -23.00 -2.23 32.33
N SER A 619 -22.63 -3.34 32.97
CA SER A 619 -21.22 -3.71 33.18
C SER A 619 -20.70 -4.54 32.02
N ARG A 620 -19.37 -4.49 31.81
CA ARG A 620 -18.69 -5.29 30.79
C ARG A 620 -18.90 -6.79 31.02
N ASP A 621 -18.86 -7.24 32.28
CA ASP A 621 -19.05 -8.66 32.62
C ASP A 621 -20.44 -9.15 32.22
N ARG A 622 -21.47 -8.34 32.47
CA ARG A 622 -22.84 -8.67 32.06
C ARG A 622 -23.00 -8.67 30.55
N PHE A 623 -22.40 -7.69 29.87
CA PHE A 623 -22.40 -7.60 28.41
C PHE A 623 -21.71 -8.82 27.77
N GLN A 624 -20.55 -9.22 28.28
CA GLN A 624 -19.85 -10.42 27.81
C GLN A 624 -20.67 -11.69 28.09
N ALA A 625 -21.29 -11.80 29.28
CA ALA A 625 -22.13 -12.94 29.61
C ALA A 625 -23.35 -13.07 28.66
N MET A 626 -24.00 -11.98 28.28
CA MET A 626 -25.15 -12.01 27.36
C MET A 626 -24.78 -12.18 25.87
N THR A 627 -23.48 -12.14 25.54
CA THR A 627 -22.97 -12.25 24.17
C THR A 627 -21.96 -13.38 23.98
N ALA A 628 -21.79 -14.25 24.98
CA ALA A 628 -20.83 -15.35 24.95
C ALA A 628 -21.05 -16.31 23.76
N ASP A 629 -22.30 -16.60 23.44
CA ASP A 629 -22.67 -17.46 22.31
C ASP A 629 -22.29 -16.85 20.95
N LEU A 630 -22.22 -15.52 20.84
CA LEU A 630 -21.79 -14.84 19.62
C LEU A 630 -20.27 -14.97 19.42
N VAL A 631 -19.50 -14.97 20.52
CA VAL A 631 -18.05 -15.24 20.51
C VAL A 631 -17.78 -16.69 20.11
N GLU A 632 -18.55 -17.65 20.66
CA GLU A 632 -18.49 -19.06 20.26
C GLU A 632 -18.87 -19.26 18.79
N ARG A 633 -19.80 -18.46 18.26
CA ARG A 633 -20.19 -18.49 16.84
C ARG A 633 -19.04 -18.04 15.94
N ALA A 634 -18.26 -17.03 16.35
CA ALA A 634 -17.07 -16.57 15.63
C ALA A 634 -15.89 -17.56 15.70
N GLU A 635 -15.88 -18.46 16.69
CA GLU A 635 -14.83 -19.48 16.84
C GLU A 635 -14.92 -20.60 15.78
N ARG A 636 -16.13 -20.91 15.28
CA ARG A 636 -16.33 -22.01 14.32
C ARG A 636 -15.65 -21.78 12.97
N PRO A 637 -15.78 -20.60 12.33
CA PRO A 637 -15.09 -20.33 11.07
C PRO A 637 -13.56 -20.38 11.19
N ILE A 638 -12.98 -20.04 12.34
CA ILE A 638 -11.52 -20.13 12.57
C ILE A 638 -11.05 -21.58 12.44
N PHE A 639 -11.74 -22.53 13.09
CA PHE A 639 -11.39 -23.94 12.96
C PHE A 639 -11.68 -24.50 11.57
N ALA A 640 -12.69 -23.96 10.87
CA ALA A 640 -12.97 -24.33 9.49
C ALA A 640 -11.80 -23.96 8.57
N VAL A 641 -11.28 -22.72 8.63
CA VAL A 641 -10.16 -22.31 7.76
C VAL A 641 -8.86 -23.05 8.05
N LEU A 642 -8.58 -23.33 9.33
CA LEU A 642 -7.40 -24.13 9.71
C LEU A 642 -7.49 -25.55 9.16
N LYS A 643 -8.67 -26.16 9.24
CA LYS A 643 -8.92 -27.49 8.70
C LYS A 643 -8.81 -27.49 7.17
N ASP A 644 -9.39 -26.50 6.50
CA ASP A 644 -9.36 -26.40 5.03
C ASP A 644 -7.95 -26.16 4.48
N ALA A 645 -7.15 -25.37 5.19
CA ALA A 645 -5.77 -25.10 4.83
C ALA A 645 -4.79 -26.20 5.29
N GLU A 646 -5.28 -27.20 6.04
CA GLU A 646 -4.45 -28.23 6.68
C GLU A 646 -3.35 -27.66 7.61
N VAL A 647 -3.60 -26.50 8.21
CA VAL A 647 -2.68 -25.78 9.09
C VAL A 647 -3.10 -25.93 10.55
N LYS A 648 -2.15 -26.17 11.46
CA LYS A 648 -2.44 -26.19 12.90
C LYS A 648 -2.41 -24.76 13.45
N ILE A 649 -3.18 -24.51 14.50
CA ILE A 649 -3.20 -23.19 15.14
C ILE A 649 -1.82 -22.75 15.67
N GLU A 650 -0.96 -23.70 16.01
CA GLU A 650 0.41 -23.48 16.47
C GLU A 650 1.32 -22.92 15.37
N ASP A 651 1.03 -23.25 14.11
CA ASP A 651 1.77 -22.81 12.93
C ASP A 651 1.30 -21.43 12.43
N VAL A 652 0.28 -20.84 13.06
CA VAL A 652 -0.14 -19.46 12.76
C VAL A 652 0.82 -18.49 13.45
N ASP A 653 1.57 -17.73 12.67
CA ASP A 653 2.56 -16.79 13.18
C ASP A 653 1.89 -15.59 13.85
N ASP A 654 0.95 -14.96 13.14
CA ASP A 654 0.24 -13.76 13.59
C ASP A 654 -1.27 -13.83 13.37
N VAL A 655 -2.01 -13.17 14.27
CA VAL A 655 -3.44 -12.89 14.11
C VAL A 655 -3.66 -11.40 13.95
N VAL A 656 -4.19 -11.00 12.80
CA VAL A 656 -4.50 -9.62 12.45
C VAL A 656 -6.00 -9.37 12.69
N LEU A 657 -6.32 -8.40 13.54
CA LEU A 657 -7.71 -8.00 13.80
C LEU A 657 -8.14 -6.85 12.89
N VAL A 658 -9.22 -7.05 12.13
CA VAL A 658 -9.80 -6.10 11.19
C VAL A 658 -11.27 -5.82 11.57
N GLY A 659 -11.75 -4.60 11.32
CA GLY A 659 -13.12 -4.22 11.63
C GLY A 659 -13.32 -3.68 13.05
N GLY A 660 -14.22 -2.70 13.20
CA GLY A 660 -14.39 -1.94 14.43
C GLY A 660 -14.85 -2.76 15.64
N ALA A 661 -15.58 -3.87 15.41
CA ALA A 661 -16.10 -4.71 16.49
C ALA A 661 -15.03 -5.60 17.13
N THR A 662 -13.87 -5.79 16.49
CA THR A 662 -12.72 -6.49 17.10
C THR A 662 -12.08 -5.74 18.28
N ARG A 663 -12.43 -4.47 18.47
CA ARG A 663 -12.01 -3.66 19.63
C ARG A 663 -12.59 -4.16 20.95
N MET A 664 -13.63 -5.00 20.91
CA MET A 664 -14.19 -5.62 22.11
C MET A 664 -13.15 -6.53 22.80
N PRO A 665 -12.91 -6.38 24.12
CA PRO A 665 -11.94 -7.21 24.86
C PRO A 665 -12.15 -8.71 24.69
N ALA A 666 -13.40 -9.18 24.66
CA ALA A 666 -13.75 -10.59 24.47
C ALA A 666 -13.18 -11.22 23.19
N ILE A 667 -13.01 -10.43 22.12
CA ILE A 667 -12.42 -10.89 20.86
C ILE A 667 -10.90 -11.05 21.02
N GLY A 668 -10.25 -10.13 21.72
CA GLY A 668 -8.83 -10.28 22.06
C GLY A 668 -8.58 -11.48 22.96
N ASP A 669 -9.46 -11.73 23.92
CA ASP A 669 -9.40 -12.87 24.82
C ASP A 669 -9.65 -14.20 24.07
N LEU A 670 -10.55 -14.21 23.09
CA LEU A 670 -10.74 -15.35 22.18
C LEU A 670 -9.46 -15.67 21.42
N VAL A 671 -8.84 -14.68 20.77
CA VAL A 671 -7.59 -14.89 20.03
C VAL A 671 -6.49 -15.40 20.94
N GLN A 672 -6.28 -14.75 22.10
CA GLN A 672 -5.27 -15.15 23.08
C GLN A 672 -5.50 -16.58 23.60
N ARG A 673 -6.76 -16.99 23.78
CA ARG A 673 -7.13 -18.34 24.19
C ARG A 673 -6.83 -19.38 23.12
N LEU A 674 -7.10 -19.05 21.85
CA LEU A 674 -6.91 -19.97 20.73
C LEU A 674 -5.44 -20.13 20.34
N THR A 675 -4.71 -19.03 20.24
CA THR A 675 -3.35 -19.04 19.67
C THR A 675 -2.24 -19.00 20.71
N GLY A 676 -2.57 -18.69 21.98
CA GLY A 676 -1.57 -18.42 23.01
C GLY A 676 -0.78 -17.12 22.80
N LYS A 677 -1.06 -16.36 21.73
CA LYS A 677 -0.39 -15.12 21.36
C LYS A 677 -1.36 -13.94 21.45
N PRO A 678 -0.90 -12.74 21.85
CA PRO A 678 -1.75 -11.55 21.79
C PRO A 678 -2.05 -11.20 20.32
N PRO A 679 -3.28 -10.78 19.98
CA PRO A 679 -3.58 -10.31 18.64
C PRO A 679 -2.73 -9.08 18.30
N ARG A 680 -2.29 -8.98 17.04
CA ARG A 680 -1.66 -7.75 16.56
C ARG A 680 -2.73 -6.67 16.39
N ARG A 681 -2.71 -5.73 17.33
CA ARG A 681 -3.46 -4.48 17.26
C ARG A 681 -2.49 -3.43 16.72
N GLY A 682 -2.75 -2.84 15.56
CA GLY A 682 -1.81 -1.85 15.01
C GLY A 682 -1.93 -1.59 13.51
N LEU A 683 -2.52 -2.52 12.76
CA LEU A 683 -3.08 -2.15 11.46
C LEU A 683 -4.33 -1.32 11.74
N ILE A 684 -4.25 -0.06 11.33
CA ILE A 684 -5.29 0.94 11.50
C ILE A 684 -6.60 0.35 10.92
N PRO A 685 -7.82 0.67 11.43
CA PRO A 685 -9.07 0.19 10.81
C PRO A 685 -9.20 0.59 9.32
N ASP A 686 -8.35 1.52 8.89
CA ASP A 686 -8.06 2.00 7.55
C ASP A 686 -7.37 0.96 6.62
N GLY A 687 -6.82 -0.12 7.17
CA GLY A 687 -5.92 -1.06 6.47
C GLY A 687 -6.55 -1.74 5.26
N VAL A 688 -7.87 -1.95 5.26
CA VAL A 688 -8.62 -2.54 4.15
C VAL A 688 -8.57 -1.63 2.92
N ALA A 689 -8.92 -0.34 3.06
CA ALA A 689 -8.86 0.61 1.94
C ALA A 689 -7.42 0.84 1.47
N VAL A 690 -6.46 0.91 2.39
CA VAL A 690 -5.03 1.01 2.06
C VAL A 690 -4.56 -0.20 1.25
N GLY A 691 -4.93 -1.41 1.67
CA GLY A 691 -4.67 -2.65 0.93
C GLY A 691 -5.24 -2.63 -0.49
N ALA A 692 -6.47 -2.14 -0.64
CA ALA A 692 -7.08 -1.96 -1.96
C ALA A 692 -6.31 -0.93 -2.80
N ALA A 693 -5.80 0.15 -2.21
CA ALA A 693 -4.98 1.13 -2.92
C ALA A 693 -3.61 0.54 -3.34
N ILE A 694 -3.00 -0.31 -2.51
CA ILE A 694 -1.78 -1.07 -2.85
C ILE A 694 -2.06 -2.00 -4.04
N GLN A 695 -3.19 -2.71 -4.03
CA GLN A 695 -3.57 -3.52 -5.20
C GLN A 695 -3.73 -2.66 -6.45
N GLY A 696 -4.33 -1.47 -6.32
CA GLY A 696 -4.47 -0.52 -7.42
C GLY A 696 -3.11 -0.07 -7.97
N SER A 697 -2.14 0.22 -7.10
CA SER A 697 -0.79 0.61 -7.52
C SER A 697 -0.04 -0.52 -8.20
N ILE A 698 -0.21 -1.78 -7.76
CA ILE A 698 0.34 -2.98 -8.43
C ILE A 698 -0.24 -3.12 -9.84
N LEU A 699 -1.55 -2.98 -10.01
CA LEU A 699 -2.21 -3.11 -11.32
C LEU A 699 -1.77 -2.05 -12.33
N HIS A 700 -1.38 -0.86 -11.85
CA HIS A 700 -0.80 0.20 -12.67
C HIS A 700 0.73 0.13 -12.81
N GLY A 701 1.38 -0.87 -12.21
CA GLY A 701 2.84 -1.03 -12.23
C GLY A 701 3.61 0.02 -11.44
N LEU A 702 2.94 0.75 -10.54
CA LEU A 702 3.53 1.76 -9.66
C LEU A 702 4.22 1.13 -8.45
N THR A 703 3.74 -0.03 -8.01
CA THR A 703 4.38 -0.91 -7.03
C THR A 703 4.79 -2.20 -7.73
N LYS A 704 6.06 -2.59 -7.62
CA LYS A 704 6.60 -3.80 -8.25
C LYS A 704 6.78 -4.92 -7.23
N ASN A 705 6.85 -6.16 -7.72
CA ASN A 705 7.27 -7.35 -6.97
C ASN A 705 6.33 -7.83 -5.86
N VAL A 706 5.01 -7.71 -6.06
CA VAL A 706 4.01 -8.36 -5.20
C VAL A 706 2.98 -9.10 -6.08
N LEU A 707 2.75 -10.38 -5.80
CA LEU A 707 1.74 -11.21 -6.44
C LEU A 707 0.67 -11.58 -5.42
N LEU A 708 -0.59 -11.30 -5.76
CA LEU A 708 -1.74 -11.70 -4.95
C LEU A 708 -2.46 -12.90 -5.58
N LEU A 709 -2.61 -13.97 -4.80
CA LEU A 709 -3.35 -15.18 -5.15
C LEU A 709 -4.56 -15.32 -4.21
N ASP A 710 -5.74 -14.94 -4.68
CA ASP A 710 -7.01 -15.06 -3.95
C ASP A 710 -7.73 -16.37 -4.31
N VAL A 711 -8.83 -16.72 -3.63
CA VAL A 711 -9.57 -17.98 -3.82
C VAL A 711 -11.09 -17.81 -3.96
N THR A 712 -11.77 -18.80 -4.53
CA THR A 712 -13.25 -18.86 -4.49
C THR A 712 -13.76 -19.33 -3.11
N PRO A 713 -14.71 -18.64 -2.46
CA PRO A 713 -15.14 -18.99 -1.09
C PRO A 713 -16.06 -20.23 -1.02
N LEU A 714 -16.67 -20.63 -2.14
CA LEU A 714 -17.64 -21.72 -2.23
C LEU A 714 -17.42 -22.52 -3.51
N SER A 715 -17.74 -23.81 -3.48
CA SER A 715 -17.66 -24.67 -4.66
C SER A 715 -18.71 -24.25 -5.70
N LEU A 716 -18.31 -24.29 -6.97
CA LEU A 716 -19.14 -24.03 -8.13
C LEU A 716 -19.34 -25.33 -8.91
N GLY A 717 -20.57 -25.55 -9.34
CA GLY A 717 -20.93 -26.79 -10.00
C GLY A 717 -22.26 -26.71 -10.71
N ILE A 718 -22.72 -27.85 -11.20
CA ILE A 718 -23.97 -27.95 -11.95
C ILE A 718 -24.88 -29.05 -11.40
N GLU A 719 -26.18 -28.89 -11.63
CA GLU A 719 -27.16 -29.95 -11.43
C GLU A 719 -27.01 -31.02 -12.52
N THR A 720 -26.88 -32.27 -12.08
CA THR A 720 -26.82 -33.45 -12.94
C THR A 720 -27.98 -34.41 -12.65
N THR A 721 -28.14 -35.45 -13.49
CA THR A 721 -29.18 -36.48 -13.32
C THR A 721 -29.26 -36.98 -11.87
N GLY A 722 -30.48 -37.01 -11.31
CA GLY A 722 -30.72 -37.37 -9.90
C GLY A 722 -30.76 -36.18 -8.94
N GLY A 723 -30.63 -34.94 -9.43
CA GLY A 723 -30.64 -33.73 -8.59
C GLY A 723 -29.35 -33.55 -7.79
N ILE A 724 -28.28 -34.20 -8.23
CA ILE A 724 -26.97 -34.19 -7.60
C ILE A 724 -26.22 -32.93 -8.01
N PHE A 725 -25.62 -32.26 -7.03
CA PHE A 725 -24.69 -31.17 -7.26
C PHE A 725 -23.31 -31.73 -7.61
N THR A 726 -22.94 -31.65 -8.89
CA THR A 726 -21.60 -32.03 -9.35
C THR A 726 -20.71 -30.79 -9.33
N LYS A 727 -19.70 -30.81 -8.45
CA LYS A 727 -18.72 -29.73 -8.31
C LYS A 727 -17.72 -29.77 -9.46
N LEU A 728 -17.47 -28.60 -10.05
CA LEU A 728 -16.49 -28.41 -11.12
C LEU A 728 -15.26 -27.63 -10.61
N ILE A 729 -15.50 -26.64 -9.76
CA ILE A 729 -14.47 -25.88 -9.05
C ILE A 729 -14.76 -26.01 -7.57
N GLU A 730 -13.81 -26.50 -6.79
CA GLU A 730 -13.96 -26.62 -5.35
C GLU A 730 -13.75 -25.27 -4.64
N ARG A 731 -14.35 -25.09 -3.47
CA ARG A 731 -14.04 -23.96 -2.59
C ARG A 731 -12.55 -23.90 -2.26
N ASN A 732 -12.05 -22.71 -1.96
CA ASN A 732 -10.65 -22.39 -1.76
C ASN A 732 -9.74 -22.65 -2.99
N THR A 733 -10.30 -22.93 -4.19
CA THR A 733 -9.49 -22.94 -5.42
C THR A 733 -9.01 -21.53 -5.75
N THR A 734 -7.70 -21.36 -5.99
CA THR A 734 -7.08 -20.10 -6.40
C THR A 734 -7.74 -19.52 -7.65
N ILE A 735 -7.97 -18.21 -7.69
CA ILE A 735 -8.53 -17.48 -8.82
C ILE A 735 -7.48 -16.51 -9.41
N PRO A 736 -7.49 -16.28 -10.74
CA PRO A 736 -8.43 -16.79 -11.74
C PRO A 736 -8.26 -18.30 -12.01
N THR A 737 -9.35 -18.99 -12.35
CA THR A 737 -9.33 -20.43 -12.64
C THR A 737 -10.41 -20.84 -13.64
N LYS A 738 -10.15 -21.90 -14.38
CA LYS A 738 -11.05 -22.45 -15.39
C LYS A 738 -11.13 -23.96 -15.29
N ARG A 739 -12.35 -24.49 -15.35
CA ARG A 739 -12.63 -25.93 -15.38
C ARG A 739 -13.67 -26.23 -16.45
N SER A 740 -13.40 -27.28 -17.22
CA SER A 740 -14.26 -27.78 -18.29
C SER A 740 -14.45 -29.28 -18.10
N GLU A 741 -15.69 -29.72 -18.17
CA GLU A 741 -16.03 -31.14 -18.08
C GLU A 741 -17.06 -31.50 -19.15
N ILE A 742 -16.98 -32.74 -19.65
CA ILE A 742 -17.85 -33.24 -20.70
C ILE A 742 -18.94 -34.11 -20.11
N PHE A 743 -20.18 -33.69 -20.32
CA PHE A 743 -21.38 -34.42 -19.96
C PHE A 743 -22.08 -34.96 -21.22
N GLY A 744 -23.12 -35.76 -21.02
CA GLY A 744 -24.02 -36.19 -22.09
C GLY A 744 -25.49 -35.94 -21.77
N THR A 745 -26.37 -36.26 -22.71
CA THR A 745 -27.82 -36.14 -22.52
C THR A 745 -28.35 -37.13 -21.48
N ALA A 746 -29.35 -36.71 -20.71
CA ALA A 746 -30.00 -37.57 -19.71
C ALA A 746 -30.98 -38.56 -20.33
N VAL A 747 -31.65 -38.18 -21.43
CA VAL A 747 -32.69 -38.96 -22.11
C VAL A 747 -32.34 -39.21 -23.57
N GLU A 748 -32.80 -40.34 -24.12
CA GLU A 748 -32.66 -40.68 -25.54
C GLU A 748 -33.44 -39.69 -26.42
N GLY A 749 -32.84 -39.28 -27.55
CA GLY A 749 -33.43 -38.33 -28.49
C GLY A 749 -33.55 -36.90 -27.97
N GLN A 750 -32.93 -36.57 -26.83
CA GLN A 750 -32.96 -35.24 -26.22
C GLN A 750 -32.30 -34.19 -27.13
N THR A 751 -33.09 -33.20 -27.58
CA THR A 751 -32.64 -32.12 -28.46
C THR A 751 -32.28 -30.83 -27.72
N THR A 752 -32.58 -30.76 -26.41
CA THR A 752 -32.34 -29.61 -25.55
C THR A 752 -31.76 -30.06 -24.22
N VAL A 753 -30.71 -29.40 -23.74
CA VAL A 753 -30.17 -29.56 -22.39
C VAL A 753 -30.24 -28.25 -21.62
N ARG A 754 -30.50 -28.35 -20.32
CA ARG A 754 -30.49 -27.25 -19.37
C ARG A 754 -29.38 -27.46 -18.37
N VAL A 755 -28.43 -26.53 -18.35
CA VAL A 755 -27.31 -26.50 -17.41
C VAL A 755 -27.67 -25.53 -16.30
N ALA A 756 -28.11 -26.06 -15.14
CA ALA A 756 -28.35 -25.27 -13.95
C ALA A 756 -27.07 -25.20 -13.11
N VAL A 757 -26.55 -24.00 -12.91
CA VAL A 757 -25.33 -23.72 -12.16
C VAL A 757 -25.69 -23.40 -10.72
N HIS A 758 -24.97 -23.98 -9.77
CA HIS A 758 -25.17 -23.79 -8.34
C HIS A 758 -23.86 -23.43 -7.65
N GLN A 759 -23.97 -22.77 -6.49
CA GLN A 759 -22.85 -22.48 -5.60
C GLN A 759 -23.17 -22.99 -4.19
N GLY A 760 -22.27 -23.74 -3.57
CA GLY A 760 -22.45 -24.25 -2.20
C GLY A 760 -21.78 -25.60 -1.96
N GLU A 761 -22.04 -26.18 -0.79
CA GLU A 761 -21.36 -27.40 -0.31
C GLU A 761 -22.31 -28.60 -0.09
N GLN A 762 -23.61 -28.42 -0.31
CA GLN A 762 -24.58 -29.50 -0.12
C GLN A 762 -24.53 -30.50 -1.27
N GLU A 763 -24.71 -31.80 -1.01
CA GLU A 763 -24.67 -32.84 -2.05
C GLU A 763 -25.81 -32.73 -3.07
N LEU A 764 -26.98 -32.26 -2.62
CA LEU A 764 -28.15 -32.09 -3.47
C LEU A 764 -28.22 -30.66 -4.02
N ALA A 765 -28.35 -30.52 -5.34
CA ALA A 765 -28.39 -29.23 -6.02
C ALA A 765 -29.48 -28.29 -5.48
N ARG A 766 -30.65 -28.84 -5.14
CA ARG A 766 -31.78 -28.08 -4.57
C ARG A 766 -31.50 -27.40 -3.23
N HIS A 767 -30.48 -27.83 -2.49
CA HIS A 767 -30.09 -27.23 -1.20
C HIS A 767 -28.98 -26.17 -1.37
N ASN A 768 -28.46 -26.01 -2.58
CA ASN A 768 -27.50 -24.98 -2.92
C ASN A 768 -28.19 -23.86 -3.70
N PRO A 769 -27.90 -22.58 -3.40
CA PRO A 769 -28.32 -21.46 -4.22
C PRO A 769 -28.01 -21.66 -5.71
N LYS A 770 -29.00 -21.39 -6.56
CA LYS A 770 -28.88 -21.50 -8.01
C LYS A 770 -28.43 -20.16 -8.59
N MET A 771 -27.36 -20.18 -9.38
CA MET A 771 -26.70 -18.99 -9.89
C MET A 771 -27.15 -18.61 -11.30
N ALA A 772 -27.29 -19.61 -12.18
CA ALA A 772 -27.67 -19.40 -13.58
C ALA A 772 -28.33 -20.67 -14.16
N VAL A 773 -29.08 -20.50 -15.26
CA VAL A 773 -29.59 -21.62 -16.07
C VAL A 773 -29.32 -21.30 -17.54
N LEU A 774 -28.58 -22.17 -18.21
CA LEU A 774 -28.34 -22.08 -19.64
C LEU A 774 -29.18 -23.14 -20.35
N GLU A 775 -29.86 -22.77 -21.42
CA GLU A 775 -30.60 -23.70 -22.28
C GLU A 775 -29.89 -23.82 -23.62
N LEU A 776 -29.37 -25.00 -23.93
CA LEU A 776 -28.71 -25.31 -25.19
C LEU A 776 -29.64 -26.18 -26.04
N THR A 777 -30.06 -25.65 -27.19
CA THR A 777 -31.08 -26.26 -28.05
C THR A 777 -30.52 -26.74 -29.39
N GLY A 778 -31.23 -27.67 -30.01
CA GLY A 778 -30.92 -28.21 -31.33
C GLY A 778 -29.69 -29.11 -31.32
N ILE A 779 -29.55 -29.89 -30.26
CA ILE A 779 -28.69 -31.08 -30.16
C ILE A 779 -29.28 -32.15 -31.10
N LEU A 780 -28.41 -32.85 -31.84
CA LEU A 780 -28.85 -33.93 -32.73
C LEU A 780 -29.39 -35.11 -31.89
N PRO A 781 -30.59 -35.64 -32.22
CA PRO A 781 -31.13 -36.81 -31.52
C PRO A 781 -30.20 -38.02 -31.62
N ASP A 782 -29.81 -38.58 -30.46
CA ASP A 782 -29.00 -39.79 -30.33
C ASP A 782 -29.34 -40.50 -29.00
N ASN A 783 -28.73 -41.64 -28.74
CA ASN A 783 -28.82 -42.39 -27.48
C ASN A 783 -28.43 -41.50 -26.28
N ALA A 784 -29.07 -41.74 -25.13
CA ALA A 784 -28.74 -41.02 -23.90
C ALA A 784 -27.25 -41.14 -23.56
N GLY A 785 -26.59 -40.00 -23.34
CA GLY A 785 -25.15 -39.93 -23.02
C GLY A 785 -24.21 -39.97 -24.24
N ALA A 786 -24.72 -40.11 -25.47
CA ALA A 786 -23.91 -40.07 -26.68
C ALA A 786 -23.51 -38.64 -27.09
N PRO A 787 -24.42 -37.63 -27.14
CA PRO A 787 -24.03 -36.24 -27.36
C PRO A 787 -23.04 -35.77 -26.30
N ARG A 788 -22.06 -34.96 -26.70
CA ARG A 788 -20.97 -34.49 -25.83
C ARG A 788 -21.16 -33.01 -25.55
N ILE A 789 -21.64 -32.72 -24.36
CA ILE A 789 -21.93 -31.36 -23.88
C ILE A 789 -20.77 -30.94 -22.97
N GLU A 790 -19.89 -30.08 -23.48
CA GLU A 790 -18.84 -29.46 -22.69
C GLU A 790 -19.44 -28.32 -21.87
N VAL A 791 -19.32 -28.39 -20.55
CA VAL A 791 -19.67 -27.30 -19.65
C VAL A 791 -18.38 -26.74 -19.07
N THR A 792 -18.21 -25.43 -19.21
CA THR A 792 -17.04 -24.69 -18.74
C THR A 792 -17.49 -23.64 -17.73
N ILE A 793 -16.83 -23.61 -16.58
CA ILE A 793 -16.90 -22.50 -15.61
C ILE A 793 -15.53 -21.84 -15.57
N ASP A 794 -15.50 -20.55 -15.86
CA ASP A 794 -14.32 -19.69 -15.85
C ASP A 794 -14.54 -18.59 -14.82
N VAL A 795 -13.68 -18.52 -13.81
CA VAL A 795 -13.75 -17.53 -12.72
C VAL A 795 -12.59 -16.57 -12.88
N ASP A 796 -12.90 -15.29 -13.09
CA ASP A 796 -11.90 -14.25 -13.30
C ASP A 796 -11.22 -13.81 -11.99
N ALA A 797 -10.32 -12.84 -12.10
CA ALA A 797 -9.55 -12.34 -10.97
C ALA A 797 -10.36 -11.44 -10.00
N ASN A 798 -11.62 -11.12 -10.32
CA ASN A 798 -12.59 -10.46 -9.45
C ASN A 798 -13.50 -11.47 -8.71
N GLY A 799 -13.37 -12.76 -9.04
CA GLY A 799 -14.30 -13.79 -8.61
C GLY A 799 -15.63 -13.72 -9.35
N ILE A 800 -15.68 -13.18 -10.58
CA ILE A 800 -16.85 -13.20 -11.47
C ILE A 800 -16.78 -14.46 -12.33
N ALA A 801 -17.88 -15.20 -12.36
CA ALA A 801 -17.95 -16.46 -13.09
C ALA A 801 -18.66 -16.31 -14.45
N HIS A 802 -18.00 -16.82 -15.49
CA HIS A 802 -18.52 -16.98 -16.84
C HIS A 802 -18.75 -18.47 -17.10
N VAL A 803 -19.97 -18.82 -17.50
CA VAL A 803 -20.36 -20.20 -17.75
C VAL A 803 -20.69 -20.37 -19.22
N THR A 804 -20.13 -21.40 -19.83
CA THR A 804 -20.38 -21.76 -21.23
C THR A 804 -20.82 -23.22 -21.30
N ALA A 805 -21.88 -23.50 -22.07
CA ALA A 805 -22.33 -24.84 -22.42
C ALA A 805 -22.24 -24.99 -23.94
N LYS A 806 -21.52 -26.01 -24.41
CA LYS A 806 -21.24 -26.25 -25.83
C LYS A 806 -21.50 -27.70 -26.22
N ASP A 807 -22.25 -27.90 -27.28
CA ASP A 807 -22.36 -29.22 -27.92
C ASP A 807 -21.20 -29.39 -28.89
N LEU A 808 -20.30 -30.34 -28.60
CA LEU A 808 -19.12 -30.61 -29.41
C LEU A 808 -19.47 -31.20 -30.79
N GLY A 809 -20.65 -31.80 -30.94
CA GLY A 809 -21.09 -32.37 -32.23
C GLY A 809 -21.55 -31.30 -33.21
N SER A 810 -22.44 -30.41 -32.77
CA SER A 810 -22.96 -29.32 -33.63
C SER A 810 -22.13 -28.04 -33.59
N GLY A 811 -21.25 -27.88 -32.60
CA GLY A 811 -20.49 -26.65 -32.34
C GLY A 811 -21.33 -25.51 -31.75
N LYS A 812 -22.63 -25.72 -31.51
CA LYS A 812 -23.50 -24.72 -30.88
C LYS A 812 -23.10 -24.51 -29.44
N GLU A 813 -23.14 -23.25 -29.01
CA GLU A 813 -22.83 -22.87 -27.64
C GLU A 813 -23.81 -21.84 -27.11
N THR A 814 -23.92 -21.77 -25.79
CA THR A 814 -24.60 -20.71 -25.05
C THR A 814 -23.74 -20.35 -23.87
N ALA A 815 -23.62 -19.06 -23.57
CA ALA A 815 -22.80 -18.56 -22.49
C ALA A 815 -23.57 -17.52 -21.67
N VAL A 816 -23.20 -17.40 -20.39
CA VAL A 816 -23.77 -16.41 -19.48
C VAL A 816 -22.72 -15.99 -18.45
N THR A 817 -22.69 -14.71 -18.11
CA THR A 817 -21.95 -14.20 -16.94
C THR A 817 -22.90 -14.21 -15.75
N ILE A 818 -22.45 -14.74 -14.61
CA ILE A 818 -23.27 -14.75 -13.40
C ILE A 818 -23.40 -13.33 -12.85
N THR A 819 -24.64 -12.85 -12.81
CA THR A 819 -25.05 -11.55 -12.26
C THR A 819 -26.28 -11.70 -11.36
N ALA A 820 -26.60 -10.69 -10.55
CA ALA A 820 -27.82 -10.68 -9.75
C ALA A 820 -29.10 -10.94 -10.58
N ASP A 821 -29.16 -10.44 -11.81
CA ASP A 821 -30.27 -10.66 -12.73
C ASP A 821 -30.39 -12.13 -13.14
N THR A 822 -29.26 -12.78 -13.43
CA THR A 822 -29.24 -14.20 -13.79
C THR A 822 -29.58 -15.10 -12.59
N VAL A 823 -29.14 -14.73 -11.38
CA VAL A 823 -29.48 -15.44 -10.14
C VAL A 823 -30.99 -15.39 -9.90
N ARG A 824 -31.60 -14.20 -10.04
CA ARG A 824 -33.06 -14.02 -9.92
C ARG A 824 -33.81 -14.79 -11.00
N ALA A 825 -33.37 -14.72 -12.25
CA ALA A 825 -33.99 -15.46 -13.34
C ALA A 825 -33.91 -16.97 -13.09
N ALA A 826 -32.76 -17.48 -12.64
CA ALA A 826 -32.52 -18.89 -12.35
C ALA A 826 -33.41 -19.41 -11.21
N ALA A 827 -33.62 -18.61 -10.16
CA ALA A 827 -34.47 -18.98 -9.03
C ALA A 827 -35.92 -19.31 -9.45
N ALA A 828 -36.42 -18.68 -10.51
CA ALA A 828 -37.76 -18.92 -11.05
C ALA A 828 -37.87 -20.20 -11.91
N VAL A 829 -36.74 -20.79 -12.32
CA VAL A 829 -36.74 -21.96 -13.22
C VAL A 829 -36.74 -23.26 -12.41
N PRO A 830 -37.79 -24.11 -12.48
CA PRO A 830 -37.80 -25.37 -11.74
C PRO A 830 -36.78 -26.34 -12.30
N SER A 831 -36.27 -27.25 -11.46
CA SER A 831 -35.46 -28.38 -11.93
C SER A 831 -36.32 -29.28 -12.82
N ASP A 832 -35.73 -29.76 -13.91
CA ASP A 832 -36.35 -30.72 -14.82
C ASP A 832 -35.38 -31.88 -15.08
N PRO A 833 -35.63 -33.07 -14.51
CA PRO A 833 -34.72 -34.21 -14.60
C PRO A 833 -34.56 -34.74 -16.03
N ASN A 834 -35.43 -34.35 -16.97
CA ASN A 834 -35.34 -34.75 -18.37
C ASN A 834 -34.50 -33.80 -19.22
N LEU A 835 -34.16 -32.62 -18.70
CA LEU A 835 -33.38 -31.60 -19.40
C LEU A 835 -31.96 -31.45 -18.85
N VAL A 836 -31.66 -31.97 -17.65
CA VAL A 836 -30.30 -31.92 -17.08
C VAL A 836 -29.29 -32.75 -17.87
N VAL A 837 -28.01 -32.51 -17.60
CA VAL A 837 -26.90 -33.28 -18.16
C VAL A 837 -26.57 -34.50 -17.28
N LYS A 838 -25.93 -35.51 -17.89
CA LYS A 838 -25.54 -36.77 -17.26
C LYS A 838 -24.03 -36.96 -17.34
N HIS A 839 -23.42 -37.50 -16.27
CA HIS A 839 -22.03 -37.92 -16.29
C HIS A 839 -21.75 -38.96 -17.39
N VAL A 840 -20.71 -38.71 -18.18
CA VAL A 840 -20.22 -39.68 -19.16
C VAL A 840 -19.24 -40.60 -18.45
N SER A 841 -19.69 -41.80 -18.06
CA SER A 841 -18.78 -42.81 -17.52
C SER A 841 -17.65 -43.09 -18.53
N PRO A 842 -16.37 -43.14 -18.10
CA PRO A 842 -15.32 -43.64 -18.96
C PRO A 842 -15.67 -45.08 -19.36
N PRO A 843 -15.39 -45.50 -20.62
CA PRO A 843 -15.72 -46.84 -21.08
C PRO A 843 -15.06 -47.87 -20.16
N GLY A 844 -15.88 -48.62 -19.41
CA GLY A 844 -15.43 -49.70 -18.52
C GLY A 844 -15.65 -49.52 -17.01
N SER A 845 -16.20 -48.39 -16.53
CA SER A 845 -16.53 -48.23 -15.10
C SER A 845 -17.93 -48.78 -14.77
N GLN A 846 -18.03 -49.65 -13.76
CA GLN A 846 -19.31 -50.18 -13.28
C GLN A 846 -20.15 -49.07 -12.60
N PRO A 847 -21.49 -49.09 -12.76
CA PRO A 847 -22.35 -48.10 -12.14
C PRO A 847 -22.30 -48.21 -10.61
N VAL A 848 -22.18 -47.07 -9.93
CA VAL A 848 -22.34 -46.98 -8.48
C VAL A 848 -23.78 -47.37 -8.12
N ASP A 849 -23.92 -48.34 -7.21
CA ASP A 849 -25.22 -48.83 -6.76
C ASP A 849 -25.91 -47.80 -5.86
N LEU A 850 -26.74 -46.96 -6.47
CA LEU A 850 -27.56 -45.92 -5.81
C LEU A 850 -28.43 -46.45 -4.66
N ARG A 851 -28.74 -47.75 -4.60
CA ARG A 851 -29.50 -48.33 -3.47
C ARG A 851 -28.69 -48.38 -2.18
N LYS A 852 -27.36 -48.51 -2.25
CA LYS A 852 -26.49 -48.50 -1.06
C LYS A 852 -26.36 -47.11 -0.45
N LEU A 853 -26.33 -46.05 -1.27
CA LEU A 853 -26.28 -44.67 -0.79
C LEU A 853 -27.61 -44.22 -0.15
N MET A 854 -28.75 -44.73 -0.64
CA MET A 854 -30.06 -44.41 -0.06
C MET A 854 -30.35 -45.18 1.25
N GLN A 855 -29.70 -46.31 1.49
CA GLN A 855 -29.87 -47.09 2.73
C GLN A 855 -29.02 -46.57 3.89
N SER A 856 -27.87 -45.96 3.64
CA SER A 856 -27.01 -45.41 4.70
C SER A 856 -27.56 -44.14 5.38
N ASN A 857 -28.58 -43.50 4.81
CA ASN A 857 -29.23 -42.31 5.37
C ASN A 857 -30.49 -42.61 6.21
N GLN A 858 -30.84 -43.88 6.44
CA GLN A 858 -31.93 -44.27 7.34
C GLN A 858 -31.47 -44.73 8.73
N ASP A 859 -30.17 -45.00 8.92
CA ASP A 859 -29.62 -45.49 10.20
C ASP A 859 -28.97 -44.39 11.07
N SER A 860 -29.19 -43.11 10.75
CA SER A 860 -28.62 -41.96 11.48
C SER A 860 -29.62 -40.84 11.79
N THR A 861 -30.88 -41.20 12.05
CA THR A 861 -31.84 -40.31 12.77
C THR A 861 -31.56 -40.25 14.26
#